data_AF-A0A258LCB3-F1
#
_entry.id   AF-A0A258LCB3-F1
#
_cell.length_a   1.000
_cell.length_b   1.000
_cell.length_c   1.000
_cell.angle_alpha   90.00
_cell.angle_beta   90.00
_cell.angle_gamma   90.00
#
_symmetry.space_group_name_H-M   'P 1'
#
loop_
_entity.id
_entity.type
_entity.pdbx_description
1 polymer ?
#
loop_
_entity_poly.entity_id
_entity_poly.type
_entity_poly.pdbx_seq_one_letter_code
_entity_poly.pdbx_strand_id
1 'polypeptide(L)'
;MPAGKHGFYAFSEMELASFLLRNSPDASLQEIYLSIIFAYNSLPETSEIEDEFFVLLDKLLNVPARFCKPFESMLWKGIERAKKIALFEVNFRCYRHLIEMLSPADWEERSDELISLYMEYIKAASLVLKFDICESTYQFLRQKDLTPLQLGNLGYYYANALFVQQDFRKSIQVIAEILHSLNVTISTQPSLSKIIFSMIRLQKDMRGKDMAFIEQIPAVTDKVALVKIKLLQNAMGAAYLYAPKMIPELTSKQLSLSIKSGASDLFGLCLACYGFILSMYSNKPKEAQKTYEIAVTMNERFSDSVSIATTEFLYATFIGINHLSWKQCSERLYENYIFSRQIGQINIAFFSLITHFSNRFYAESNLEKMLESLDEILPIVASNKQQNALEFLEILRAFTQELMGVELPEEPMVQQLPNFASIKEKALLDLEYTALNHIHILEEMHGFFSGNYDVARKRVLLMLDMKAQLGMVNSFVVHHFFLALKMLKLNRPLHFWEHRFVGKTIKLMQTWAKQQAENHLAKSWLLMGMLSARKKQTAQTILYLQKAFDTAIKYEQYMTAGIASKELAHCYQKHGMGELEKTYIRHAHNQFNYWGAKLLVRQLEKEYPFLLTGKEVHSIQRLHVALDNDFQSFIKASNSIASEINLEKLLSKLINVLIENAATENAFFIIPDSNGQFVIYASKKGLESVNTEQVYASKRNLPLSIVQYVYRTRQVLLLNNAFNETAYKNDNYIQSNQVRSLLCLPVLKNNAVQGLILLENNFLNQAFTHERTEIVKLLASQIAVSFENATLYNNVEQKIIQRTSELQVEKEKSEELLLNILPIEIAEELKNKGSSVAKQYDQVTVLFTDFVDFTKLSEQYGPGELVEELDFCFRNFDNITTQFGLEKIKTIGDAYLAVCGLPLEEEKHAEKVLEAALAIQHFIIENKRLKKAAAKLYFDIRIGISSGPVVAGIVGSKKFAYDIWGDTVNT
;
A
#
# COMPACT_ATOMS: atom_id res chain seq x y z
N MET A 1 -11.38 -31.84 -81.83
CA MET A 1 -11.17 -30.66 -82.70
C MET A 1 -9.74 -30.15 -82.53
N PRO A 2 -9.12 -29.55 -83.56
CA PRO A 2 -7.67 -29.40 -83.66
C PRO A 2 -7.09 -28.32 -82.74
N ALA A 3 -5.79 -28.43 -82.47
CA ALA A 3 -5.01 -27.64 -81.54
C ALA A 3 -4.89 -26.14 -81.92
N GLY A 4 -5.01 -25.28 -80.91
CA GLY A 4 -4.61 -23.87 -80.93
C GLY A 4 -3.79 -23.54 -79.69
N LYS A 5 -2.68 -22.83 -79.85
CA LYS A 5 -1.69 -22.48 -78.82
C LYS A 5 -2.30 -21.58 -77.73
N HIS A 6 -2.03 -21.92 -76.47
CA HIS A 6 -2.35 -21.19 -75.23
C HIS A 6 -3.83 -20.89 -74.97
N GLY A 7 -4.56 -21.86 -74.40
CA GLY A 7 -5.91 -21.65 -73.86
C GLY A 7 -5.99 -22.13 -72.41
N PHE A 8 -6.27 -21.22 -71.48
CA PHE A 8 -6.82 -21.57 -70.17
C PHE A 8 -8.24 -22.12 -70.39
N TYR A 9 -8.51 -23.35 -69.94
CA TYR A 9 -9.85 -23.92 -69.95
C TYR A 9 -10.60 -23.46 -68.70
N ALA A 10 -11.67 -22.67 -68.86
CA ALA A 10 -12.66 -22.47 -67.82
C ALA A 10 -13.65 -23.63 -67.89
N PHE A 11 -13.53 -24.59 -66.96
CA PHE A 11 -14.54 -25.62 -66.79
C PHE A 11 -15.70 -25.06 -65.97
N SER A 12 -16.94 -25.35 -66.36
CA SER A 12 -18.06 -25.30 -65.42
C SER A 12 -17.87 -26.36 -64.32
N GLU A 13 -18.43 -26.16 -63.13
CA GLU A 13 -18.29 -27.11 -62.01
C GLU A 13 -18.72 -28.54 -62.38
N MET A 14 -19.68 -28.69 -63.31
CA MET A 14 -20.09 -29.99 -63.86
C MET A 14 -19.04 -30.62 -64.81
N GLU A 15 -18.36 -29.82 -65.62
CA GLU A 15 -17.31 -30.33 -66.52
C GLU A 15 -16.06 -30.71 -65.74
N LEU A 16 -15.78 -30.02 -64.63
CA LEU A 16 -14.69 -30.33 -63.72
C LEU A 16 -14.96 -31.60 -62.90
N ALA A 17 -16.20 -31.78 -62.41
CA ALA A 17 -16.64 -33.04 -61.79
C ALA A 17 -16.50 -34.22 -62.75
N SER A 18 -16.89 -34.03 -64.01
CA SER A 18 -16.75 -35.02 -65.09
C SER A 18 -15.30 -35.34 -65.44
N PHE A 19 -14.40 -34.35 -65.34
CA PHE A 19 -12.97 -34.50 -65.58
C PHE A 19 -12.25 -35.24 -64.43
N LEU A 20 -12.62 -34.96 -63.17
CA LEU A 20 -12.08 -35.63 -61.98
C LEU A 20 -12.57 -37.08 -61.86
N LEU A 21 -13.81 -37.36 -62.28
CA LEU A 21 -14.36 -38.71 -62.44
C LEU A 21 -13.62 -39.57 -63.47
N ARG A 22 -12.95 -38.95 -64.46
CA ARG A 22 -12.22 -39.68 -65.51
C ARG A 22 -10.73 -39.86 -65.21
N ASN A 23 -10.16 -39.08 -64.30
CA ASN A 23 -8.71 -38.99 -64.12
C ASN A 23 -8.20 -39.28 -62.69
N SER A 24 -9.08 -39.54 -61.72
CA SER A 24 -8.66 -40.01 -60.38
C SER A 24 -8.63 -41.54 -60.30
N PRO A 25 -7.51 -42.19 -59.94
CA PRO A 25 -7.42 -43.64 -59.82
C PRO A 25 -8.09 -44.22 -58.56
N ASP A 26 -8.68 -43.38 -57.71
CA ASP A 26 -9.26 -43.76 -56.42
C ASP A 26 -10.76 -43.45 -56.37
N ALA A 27 -11.59 -44.50 -56.36
CA ALA A 27 -13.05 -44.43 -56.37
C ALA A 27 -13.61 -43.73 -55.11
N SER A 28 -12.91 -43.82 -53.98
CA SER A 28 -13.33 -43.19 -52.72
C SER A 28 -13.24 -41.67 -52.78
N LEU A 29 -12.21 -41.14 -53.44
CA LEU A 29 -12.05 -39.71 -53.68
C LEU A 29 -13.15 -39.19 -54.62
N GLN A 30 -13.52 -39.93 -55.67
CA GLN A 30 -14.56 -39.50 -56.59
C GLN A 30 -15.94 -39.33 -55.90
N GLU A 31 -16.29 -40.24 -55.00
CA GLU A 31 -17.53 -40.19 -54.22
C GLU A 31 -17.56 -39.01 -53.23
N ILE A 32 -16.44 -38.74 -52.57
CA ILE A 32 -16.27 -37.57 -51.69
C ILE A 32 -16.44 -36.26 -52.49
N TYR A 33 -15.82 -36.15 -53.68
CA TYR A 33 -15.94 -34.97 -54.54
C TYR A 33 -17.37 -34.72 -55.01
N LEU A 34 -18.06 -35.77 -55.47
CA LEU A 34 -19.46 -35.67 -55.87
C LEU A 34 -20.36 -35.24 -54.71
N SER A 35 -20.12 -35.78 -53.51
CA SER A 35 -20.87 -35.41 -52.30
C SER A 35 -20.66 -33.95 -51.90
N ILE A 36 -19.44 -33.42 -52.05
CA ILE A 36 -19.10 -32.03 -51.71
C ILE A 36 -19.68 -31.08 -52.77
N ILE A 37 -19.55 -31.37 -54.06
CA ILE A 37 -20.07 -30.52 -55.15
C ILE A 37 -21.60 -30.46 -55.12
N PHE A 38 -22.26 -31.61 -54.96
CA PHE A 38 -23.72 -31.66 -54.93
C PHE A 38 -24.29 -30.90 -53.75
N ALA A 39 -23.68 -31.02 -52.56
CA ALA A 39 -24.09 -30.33 -51.36
C ALA A 39 -23.70 -28.84 -51.33
N TYR A 40 -22.54 -28.46 -51.88
CA TYR A 40 -22.10 -27.06 -51.96
C TYR A 40 -23.02 -26.22 -52.86
N ASN A 41 -23.46 -26.78 -53.97
CA ASN A 41 -24.34 -26.10 -54.93
C ASN A 41 -25.81 -26.06 -54.51
N SER A 42 -26.19 -26.81 -53.48
CA SER A 42 -27.55 -26.84 -52.92
C SER A 42 -27.71 -26.07 -51.61
N LEU A 43 -26.63 -25.50 -51.07
CA LEU A 43 -26.67 -24.63 -49.89
C LEU A 43 -27.25 -23.23 -50.24
N PRO A 44 -28.38 -22.80 -49.66
CA PRO A 44 -28.89 -21.45 -49.83
C PRO A 44 -27.88 -20.40 -49.31
N GLU A 45 -27.71 -19.28 -50.02
CA GLU A 45 -26.83 -18.18 -49.59
C GLU A 45 -27.22 -17.56 -48.23
N THR A 46 -28.43 -17.85 -47.73
CA THR A 46 -29.03 -17.22 -46.54
C THR A 46 -29.63 -18.21 -45.52
N SER A 47 -29.22 -19.49 -45.45
CA SER A 47 -29.82 -20.44 -44.48
C SER A 47 -29.00 -20.66 -43.21
N GLU A 48 -29.73 -20.70 -42.09
CA GLU A 48 -29.34 -20.92 -40.68
C GLU A 48 -28.63 -22.25 -40.34
N ILE A 49 -28.05 -22.98 -41.30
CA ILE A 49 -27.43 -24.28 -41.03
C ILE A 49 -25.90 -24.15 -41.06
N GLU A 50 -25.32 -23.52 -40.02
CA GLU A 50 -23.86 -23.42 -39.85
C GLU A 50 -23.20 -24.81 -39.73
N ASP A 51 -23.88 -25.77 -39.10
CA ASP A 51 -23.34 -27.12 -38.85
C ASP A 51 -23.11 -27.93 -40.14
N GLU A 52 -24.01 -27.86 -41.12
CA GLU A 52 -23.86 -28.60 -42.39
C GLU A 52 -22.69 -28.09 -43.23
N PHE A 53 -22.45 -26.77 -43.24
CA PHE A 53 -21.29 -26.20 -43.92
C PHE A 53 -19.98 -26.69 -43.30
N PHE A 54 -19.87 -26.73 -41.97
CA PHE A 54 -18.66 -27.22 -41.30
C PHE A 54 -18.47 -28.73 -41.44
N VAL A 55 -19.54 -29.52 -41.53
CA VAL A 55 -19.47 -30.96 -41.88
C VAL A 55 -18.90 -31.16 -43.28
N LEU A 56 -19.35 -30.37 -44.27
CA LEU A 56 -18.82 -30.42 -45.63
C LEU A 56 -17.38 -29.93 -45.71
N LEU A 57 -17.06 -28.86 -44.99
CA LEU A 57 -15.71 -28.34 -44.91
C LEU A 57 -14.76 -29.34 -44.23
N ASP A 58 -15.17 -30.03 -43.18
CA ASP A 58 -14.34 -31.05 -42.54
C ASP A 58 -14.06 -32.23 -43.48
N LYS A 59 -15.06 -32.68 -44.26
CA LYS A 59 -14.85 -33.67 -45.34
C LYS A 59 -13.81 -33.19 -46.35
N LEU A 60 -13.91 -31.94 -46.80
CA LEU A 60 -12.94 -31.34 -47.73
C LEU A 60 -11.53 -31.26 -47.11
N LEU A 61 -11.41 -30.88 -45.84
CA LEU A 61 -10.14 -30.75 -45.14
C LEU A 61 -9.46 -32.11 -44.83
N ASN A 62 -10.17 -33.23 -45.03
CA ASN A 62 -9.62 -34.59 -44.95
C ASN A 62 -9.09 -35.08 -46.32
N VAL A 63 -9.29 -34.34 -47.40
CA VAL A 63 -8.77 -34.63 -48.74
C VAL A 63 -7.37 -34.01 -48.91
N PRO A 64 -6.40 -34.68 -49.56
CA PRO A 64 -5.08 -34.08 -49.79
C PRO A 64 -5.15 -32.77 -50.57
N ALA A 65 -4.46 -31.73 -50.08
CA ALA A 65 -4.57 -30.34 -50.56
C ALA A 65 -4.43 -30.17 -52.08
N ARG A 66 -3.54 -30.93 -52.74
CA ARG A 66 -3.36 -30.89 -54.20
C ARG A 66 -4.64 -31.09 -55.01
N PHE A 67 -5.65 -31.76 -54.45
CA PHE A 67 -6.92 -32.00 -55.11
C PHE A 67 -7.98 -30.94 -54.74
N CYS A 68 -7.77 -30.12 -53.70
CA CYS A 68 -8.75 -29.15 -53.20
C CYS A 68 -8.79 -27.84 -54.00
N LYS A 69 -7.94 -27.68 -55.03
CA LYS A 69 -7.84 -26.46 -55.86
C LYS A 69 -9.17 -25.97 -56.44
N PRO A 70 -10.10 -26.84 -56.89
CA PRO A 70 -11.44 -26.43 -57.32
C PRO A 70 -12.30 -25.76 -56.24
N PHE A 71 -12.01 -26.02 -54.97
CA PHE A 71 -12.80 -25.57 -53.81
C PHE A 71 -12.13 -24.43 -53.04
N GLU A 72 -11.20 -23.70 -53.67
CA GLU A 72 -10.49 -22.59 -53.03
C GLU A 72 -11.45 -21.55 -52.42
N SER A 73 -12.53 -21.21 -53.12
CA SER A 73 -13.59 -20.32 -52.63
C SER A 73 -14.27 -20.84 -51.36
N MET A 74 -14.47 -22.15 -51.24
CA MET A 74 -15.03 -22.78 -50.05
C MET A 74 -14.06 -22.72 -48.86
N LEU A 75 -12.76 -22.87 -49.09
CA LEU A 75 -11.73 -22.71 -48.05
C LEU A 75 -11.68 -21.26 -47.53
N TRP A 76 -11.76 -20.26 -48.41
CA TRP A 76 -11.84 -18.84 -48.03
C TRP A 76 -13.10 -18.52 -47.23
N LYS A 77 -14.28 -18.98 -47.67
CA LYS A 77 -15.53 -18.89 -46.89
C LYS A 77 -15.40 -19.60 -45.54
N GLY A 78 -14.73 -20.75 -45.51
CA GLY A 78 -14.43 -21.50 -44.30
C GLY A 78 -13.59 -20.72 -43.30
N ILE A 79 -12.56 -20.02 -43.77
CA ILE A 79 -11.73 -19.13 -42.94
C ILE A 79 -12.57 -18.01 -42.34
N GLU A 80 -13.39 -17.33 -43.15
CA GLU A 80 -14.21 -16.21 -42.70
C GLU A 80 -15.23 -16.64 -41.64
N ARG A 81 -15.94 -17.75 -41.89
CA ARG A 81 -16.91 -18.30 -40.93
C ARG A 81 -16.24 -18.83 -39.67
N ALA A 82 -15.15 -19.60 -39.80
CA ALA A 82 -14.43 -20.14 -38.65
C ALA A 82 -13.86 -19.03 -37.74
N LYS A 83 -13.46 -17.88 -38.30
CA LYS A 83 -13.04 -16.70 -37.51
C LYS A 83 -14.18 -16.11 -36.69
N LYS A 84 -15.39 -16.02 -37.26
CA LYS A 84 -16.58 -15.43 -36.60
C LYS A 84 -17.02 -16.22 -35.37
N ILE A 85 -16.91 -17.55 -35.41
CA ILE A 85 -17.33 -18.45 -34.31
C ILE A 85 -16.16 -19.12 -33.56
N ALA A 86 -14.94 -18.62 -33.75
CA ALA A 86 -13.73 -19.08 -33.05
C ALA A 86 -13.36 -20.58 -33.22
N LEU A 87 -13.64 -21.18 -34.38
CA LEU A 87 -13.20 -22.54 -34.71
C LEU A 87 -11.73 -22.57 -35.19
N PHE A 88 -10.79 -22.46 -34.25
CA PHE A 88 -9.36 -22.29 -34.54
C PHE A 88 -8.74 -23.45 -35.35
N GLU A 89 -9.11 -24.70 -35.06
CA GLU A 89 -8.58 -25.88 -35.78
C GLU A 89 -9.00 -25.91 -37.25
N VAL A 90 -10.28 -25.65 -37.52
CA VAL A 90 -10.82 -25.55 -38.89
C VAL A 90 -10.13 -24.41 -39.63
N ASN A 91 -9.97 -23.25 -38.97
CA ASN A 91 -9.31 -22.09 -39.55
C ASN A 91 -7.87 -22.39 -39.97
N PHE A 92 -7.09 -23.01 -39.08
CA PHE A 92 -5.71 -23.42 -39.34
C PHE A 92 -5.63 -24.42 -40.51
N ARG A 93 -6.49 -25.44 -40.53
CA ARG A 93 -6.52 -26.45 -41.59
C ARG A 93 -6.85 -25.86 -42.96
N CYS A 94 -7.77 -24.89 -43.04
CA CYS A 94 -8.06 -24.18 -44.29
C CYS A 94 -6.84 -23.42 -44.82
N TYR A 95 -6.17 -22.63 -43.97
CA TYR A 95 -4.94 -21.92 -44.37
C TYR A 95 -3.84 -22.88 -44.82
N ARG A 96 -3.68 -24.00 -44.13
CA ARG A 96 -2.73 -25.05 -44.51
C ARG A 96 -3.00 -25.58 -45.91
N HIS A 97 -4.26 -25.90 -46.24
CA HIS A 97 -4.63 -26.38 -47.57
C HIS A 97 -4.36 -25.31 -48.64
N LEU A 98 -4.71 -24.05 -48.39
CA LEU A 98 -4.41 -22.95 -49.32
C LEU A 98 -2.91 -22.85 -49.61
N ILE A 99 -2.06 -22.98 -48.58
CA ILE A 99 -0.60 -22.90 -48.71
C ILE A 99 -0.03 -24.12 -49.45
N GLU A 100 -0.49 -25.33 -49.13
CA GLU A 100 -0.01 -26.58 -49.75
C GLU A 100 -0.39 -26.69 -51.25
N MET A 101 -1.37 -25.89 -51.72
CA MET A 101 -1.77 -25.82 -53.14
C MET A 101 -0.94 -24.85 -53.99
N LEU A 102 -0.10 -24.02 -53.37
CA LEU A 102 0.69 -23.00 -54.07
C LEU A 102 1.79 -23.63 -54.91
N SER A 103 1.96 -23.11 -56.12
CA SER A 103 3.06 -23.44 -57.02
C SER A 103 4.17 -22.38 -56.95
N PRO A 104 5.41 -22.69 -57.37
CA PRO A 104 6.48 -21.68 -57.47
C PRO A 104 6.11 -20.47 -58.34
N ALA A 105 5.30 -20.66 -59.38
CA ALA A 105 4.85 -19.59 -60.28
C ALA A 105 3.92 -18.56 -59.58
N ASP A 106 3.16 -18.98 -58.56
CA ASP A 106 2.27 -18.07 -57.82
C ASP A 106 3.04 -16.96 -57.08
N TRP A 107 4.32 -17.20 -56.73
CA TRP A 107 5.18 -16.23 -56.09
C TRP A 107 5.67 -15.13 -57.02
N GLU A 108 5.70 -15.36 -58.33
CA GLU A 108 6.11 -14.36 -59.32
C GLU A 108 4.99 -13.35 -59.61
N GLU A 109 3.72 -13.80 -59.56
CA GLU A 109 2.56 -12.96 -59.90
C GLU A 109 1.91 -12.28 -58.68
N ARG A 110 1.92 -12.91 -57.50
CA ARG A 110 1.10 -12.51 -56.33
C ARG A 110 1.87 -12.47 -55.00
N SER A 111 3.13 -12.08 -55.03
CA SER A 111 4.03 -12.14 -53.86
C SER A 111 3.47 -11.47 -52.60
N ASP A 112 2.91 -10.27 -52.71
CA ASP A 112 2.37 -9.50 -51.56
C ASP A 112 1.15 -10.17 -50.92
N GLU A 113 0.26 -10.73 -51.73
CA GLU A 113 -0.92 -11.48 -51.26
C GLU A 113 -0.51 -12.75 -50.53
N LEU A 114 0.47 -13.47 -51.07
CA LEU A 114 1.01 -14.69 -50.45
C LEU A 114 1.73 -14.36 -49.13
N ILE A 115 2.52 -13.29 -49.06
CA ILE A 115 3.13 -12.85 -47.80
C ILE A 115 2.06 -12.63 -46.72
N SER A 116 0.94 -11.97 -47.08
CA SER A 116 -0.18 -11.77 -46.15
C SER A 116 -0.85 -13.09 -45.75
N LEU A 117 -1.03 -14.03 -46.69
CA LEU A 117 -1.59 -15.36 -46.43
C LEU A 117 -0.76 -16.15 -45.41
N TYR A 118 0.56 -16.19 -45.59
CA TYR A 118 1.47 -16.90 -44.68
C TYR A 118 1.55 -16.22 -43.30
N MET A 119 1.41 -14.89 -43.21
CA MET A 119 1.29 -14.20 -41.92
C MET A 119 0.02 -14.60 -41.16
N GLU A 120 -1.13 -14.67 -41.84
CA GLU A 120 -2.37 -15.17 -41.25
C GLU A 120 -2.24 -16.65 -40.84
N TYR A 121 -1.47 -17.44 -41.58
CA TYR A 121 -1.18 -18.82 -41.23
C TYR A 121 -0.40 -18.96 -39.92
N ILE A 122 0.60 -18.10 -39.67
CA ILE A 122 1.30 -18.06 -38.36
C ILE A 122 0.30 -17.79 -37.24
N LYS A 123 -0.62 -16.83 -37.41
CA LYS A 123 -1.65 -16.55 -36.39
C LYS A 123 -2.51 -17.77 -36.11
N ALA A 124 -3.05 -18.37 -37.17
CA ALA A 124 -3.93 -19.53 -37.05
C ALA A 124 -3.20 -20.70 -36.36
N ALA A 125 -1.95 -20.98 -36.77
CA ALA A 125 -1.11 -22.01 -36.16
C ALA A 125 -0.83 -21.76 -34.67
N SER A 126 -0.62 -20.49 -34.28
CA SER A 126 -0.38 -20.13 -32.87
C SER A 126 -1.60 -20.40 -31.97
N LEU A 127 -2.82 -20.16 -32.48
CA LEU A 127 -4.07 -20.39 -31.75
C LEU A 127 -4.34 -21.88 -31.49
N VAL A 128 -3.82 -22.76 -32.33
CA VAL A 128 -3.90 -24.23 -32.18
C VAL A 128 -2.60 -24.85 -31.64
N LEU A 129 -1.70 -24.01 -31.09
CA LEU A 129 -0.45 -24.41 -30.43
C LEU A 129 0.54 -25.19 -31.33
N LYS A 130 0.51 -24.94 -32.64
CA LYS A 130 1.44 -25.55 -33.63
C LYS A 130 2.69 -24.68 -33.84
N PHE A 131 3.50 -24.54 -32.80
CA PHE A 131 4.62 -23.59 -32.79
C PHE A 131 5.75 -23.92 -33.80
N ASP A 132 5.98 -25.20 -34.11
CA ASP A 132 6.96 -25.60 -35.14
C ASP A 132 6.61 -25.05 -36.53
N ILE A 133 5.30 -24.96 -36.81
CA ILE A 133 4.79 -24.39 -38.06
C ILE A 133 4.97 -22.88 -38.07
N CYS A 134 4.73 -22.21 -36.93
CA CYS A 134 5.01 -20.79 -36.80
C CYS A 134 6.49 -20.47 -37.08
N GLU A 135 7.41 -21.26 -36.52
CA GLU A 135 8.86 -21.05 -36.68
C GLU A 135 9.33 -21.34 -38.10
N SER A 136 8.95 -22.48 -38.69
CA SER A 136 9.31 -22.81 -40.07
C SER A 136 8.75 -21.79 -41.08
N THR A 137 7.50 -21.34 -40.88
CA THR A 137 6.87 -20.31 -41.71
C THR A 137 7.56 -18.95 -41.56
N TYR A 138 7.92 -18.56 -40.33
CA TYR A 138 8.67 -17.33 -40.07
C TYR A 138 10.02 -17.35 -40.78
N GLN A 139 10.79 -18.44 -40.64
CA GLN A 139 12.09 -18.58 -41.30
C GLN A 139 11.99 -18.54 -42.83
N PHE A 140 10.95 -19.16 -43.39
CA PHE A 140 10.69 -19.10 -44.83
C PHE A 140 10.40 -17.68 -45.31
N LEU A 141 9.51 -16.94 -44.65
CA LEU A 141 9.21 -15.55 -45.03
C LEU A 141 10.38 -14.60 -44.80
N ARG A 142 11.27 -14.87 -43.83
CA ARG A 142 12.48 -14.09 -43.58
C ARG A 142 13.52 -14.15 -44.71
N GLN A 143 13.41 -15.12 -45.61
CA GLN A 143 14.26 -15.23 -46.80
C GLN A 143 13.73 -14.45 -48.01
N LYS A 144 12.57 -13.79 -47.88
CA LYS A 144 11.94 -12.98 -48.93
C LYS A 144 12.27 -11.50 -48.76
N ASP A 145 12.19 -10.75 -49.86
CA ASP A 145 12.30 -9.29 -49.83
C ASP A 145 11.01 -8.67 -49.29
N LEU A 146 11.02 -8.35 -47.99
CA LEU A 146 9.86 -7.79 -47.29
C LEU A 146 9.96 -6.27 -47.22
N THR A 147 8.86 -5.58 -47.51
CA THR A 147 8.73 -4.15 -47.18
C THR A 147 8.84 -3.93 -45.67
N PRO A 148 9.20 -2.73 -45.19
CA PRO A 148 9.26 -2.44 -43.75
C PRO A 148 7.95 -2.76 -43.00
N LEU A 149 6.80 -2.56 -43.66
CA LEU A 149 5.49 -2.89 -43.10
C LEU A 149 5.30 -4.41 -42.95
N GLN A 150 5.63 -5.17 -43.99
CA GLN A 150 5.53 -6.64 -43.98
C GLN A 150 6.50 -7.22 -42.95
N LEU A 151 7.75 -6.76 -42.91
CA LEU A 151 8.75 -7.19 -41.94
C LEU A 151 8.26 -6.98 -40.49
N GLY A 152 7.70 -5.81 -40.21
CA GLY A 152 7.16 -5.50 -38.89
C GLY A 152 5.96 -6.38 -38.51
N ASN A 153 5.03 -6.62 -39.45
CA ASN A 153 3.88 -7.50 -39.21
C ASN A 153 4.29 -8.96 -38.97
N LEU A 154 5.25 -9.47 -39.76
CA LEU A 154 5.82 -10.80 -39.59
C LEU A 154 6.40 -10.96 -38.18
N GLY A 155 7.24 -10.00 -37.77
CA GLY A 155 7.81 -9.95 -36.42
C GLY A 155 6.74 -9.94 -35.33
N TYR A 156 5.70 -9.13 -35.49
CA TYR A 156 4.62 -9.01 -34.52
C TYR A 156 3.83 -10.32 -34.35
N TYR A 157 3.48 -11.01 -35.44
CA TYR A 157 2.72 -12.27 -35.35
C TYR A 157 3.56 -13.41 -34.81
N TYR A 158 4.83 -13.52 -35.21
CA TYR A 158 5.71 -14.56 -34.68
C TYR A 158 6.05 -14.33 -33.21
N ALA A 159 6.30 -13.07 -32.80
CA ALA A 159 6.54 -12.74 -31.40
C ALA A 159 5.32 -13.01 -30.51
N ASN A 160 4.10 -12.80 -31.02
CA ASN A 160 2.87 -13.21 -30.32
C ASN A 160 2.76 -14.74 -30.19
N ALA A 161 3.11 -15.50 -31.23
CA ALA A 161 3.13 -16.96 -31.14
C ALA A 161 4.11 -17.45 -30.05
N LEU A 162 5.30 -16.84 -29.97
CA LEU A 162 6.28 -17.11 -28.91
C LEU A 162 5.77 -16.70 -27.52
N PHE A 163 5.04 -15.59 -27.42
CA PHE A 163 4.40 -15.17 -26.18
C PHE A 163 3.36 -16.20 -25.70
N VAL A 164 2.53 -16.71 -26.60
CA VAL A 164 1.56 -17.78 -26.31
C VAL A 164 2.27 -19.09 -25.93
N GLN A 165 3.42 -19.38 -26.54
CA GLN A 165 4.30 -20.50 -26.17
C GLN A 165 4.99 -20.29 -24.81
N GLN A 166 4.89 -19.09 -24.22
CA GLN A 166 5.60 -18.67 -23.00
C GLN A 166 7.12 -18.55 -23.16
N ASP A 167 7.64 -18.45 -24.38
CA ASP A 167 9.04 -18.11 -24.63
C ASP A 167 9.22 -16.58 -24.73
N PHE A 168 9.07 -15.91 -23.58
CA PHE A 168 9.14 -14.45 -23.47
C PHE A 168 10.50 -13.91 -23.92
N ARG A 169 11.58 -14.66 -23.68
CA ARG A 169 12.94 -14.28 -24.06
C ARG A 169 13.08 -14.21 -25.57
N LYS A 170 12.71 -15.28 -26.29
CA LYS A 170 12.79 -15.33 -27.76
C LYS A 170 11.83 -14.30 -28.38
N SER A 171 10.65 -14.11 -27.78
CA SER A 171 9.70 -13.07 -28.19
C SER A 171 10.32 -11.66 -28.16
N ILE A 172 10.97 -11.28 -27.05
CA ILE A 172 11.66 -9.98 -26.93
C ILE A 172 12.83 -9.87 -27.92
N GLN A 173 13.59 -10.93 -28.14
CA GLN A 173 14.71 -10.94 -29.08
C GLN A 173 14.25 -10.67 -30.52
N VAL A 174 13.21 -11.37 -30.97
CA VAL A 174 12.61 -11.16 -32.29
C VAL A 174 12.11 -9.73 -32.43
N ILE A 175 11.39 -9.21 -31.42
CA ILE A 175 10.88 -7.84 -31.47
C ILE A 175 12.04 -6.83 -31.54
N ALA A 176 13.11 -7.02 -30.76
CA ALA A 176 14.27 -6.13 -30.76
C ALA A 176 14.97 -6.09 -32.12
N GLU A 177 15.15 -7.25 -32.76
CA GLU A 177 15.76 -7.36 -34.09
C GLU A 177 14.92 -6.66 -35.17
N ILE A 178 13.60 -6.90 -35.16
CA ILE A 178 12.67 -6.30 -36.11
C ILE A 178 12.60 -4.78 -35.89
N LEU A 179 12.49 -4.31 -34.66
CA LEU A 179 12.51 -2.88 -34.34
C LEU A 179 13.83 -2.23 -34.79
N HIS A 180 14.97 -2.89 -34.61
CA HIS A 180 16.27 -2.39 -35.07
C HIS A 180 16.26 -2.17 -36.60
N SER A 181 15.76 -3.15 -37.34
CA SER A 181 15.58 -3.07 -38.80
C SER A 181 14.63 -1.95 -39.24
N LEU A 182 13.70 -1.55 -38.35
CA LEU A 182 12.79 -0.43 -38.54
C LEU A 182 13.30 0.90 -37.94
N ASN A 183 14.60 1.01 -37.65
CA ASN A 183 15.27 2.19 -37.07
C ASN A 183 14.83 2.55 -35.64
N VAL A 184 14.38 1.57 -34.85
CA VAL A 184 14.07 1.71 -33.42
C VAL A 184 14.94 0.74 -32.62
N THR A 185 15.92 1.25 -31.89
CA THR A 185 16.77 0.40 -31.04
C THR A 185 16.12 0.17 -29.68
N ILE A 186 16.18 -1.04 -29.11
CA ILE A 186 15.79 -1.31 -27.71
C ILE A 186 16.89 -2.11 -27.02
N SER A 187 17.15 -1.84 -25.73
CA SER A 187 18.08 -2.66 -24.94
C SER A 187 17.35 -3.86 -24.35
N THR A 188 17.84 -5.07 -24.61
CA THR A 188 17.34 -6.28 -23.92
C THR A 188 17.79 -6.37 -22.46
N GLN A 189 18.87 -5.68 -22.10
CA GLN A 189 19.33 -5.47 -20.73
C GLN A 189 19.77 -4.01 -20.55
N PRO A 190 18.87 -3.09 -20.19
CA PRO A 190 19.22 -1.68 -20.03
C PRO A 190 20.05 -1.46 -18.76
N SER A 191 21.11 -0.67 -18.88
CA SER A 191 21.89 -0.18 -17.74
C SER A 191 21.08 0.82 -16.90
N LEU A 192 21.44 1.01 -15.63
CA LEU A 192 20.76 1.98 -14.76
C LEU A 192 20.76 3.40 -15.34
N SER A 193 21.86 3.81 -15.98
CA SER A 193 21.94 5.11 -16.65
C SER A 193 20.94 5.24 -17.80
N LYS A 194 20.73 4.16 -18.57
CA LYS A 194 19.76 4.12 -19.67
C LYS A 194 18.33 4.18 -19.15
N ILE A 195 18.03 3.49 -18.05
CA ILE A 195 16.72 3.56 -17.38
C ILE A 195 16.43 5.00 -16.91
N ILE A 196 17.39 5.64 -16.24
CA ILE A 196 17.28 7.04 -15.79
C ILE A 196 17.04 7.98 -16.98
N PHE A 197 17.81 7.82 -18.05
CA PHE A 197 17.65 8.64 -19.26
C PHE A 197 16.26 8.47 -19.90
N SER A 198 15.74 7.24 -19.97
CA SER A 198 14.38 6.98 -20.45
C SER A 198 13.31 7.63 -19.57
N MET A 199 13.49 7.63 -18.24
CA MET A 199 12.58 8.33 -17.32
C MET A 199 12.60 9.85 -17.51
N ILE A 200 13.79 10.44 -17.69
CA ILE A 200 13.94 11.88 -17.99
C ILE A 200 13.26 12.22 -19.32
N ARG A 201 13.44 11.38 -20.34
CA ARG A 201 12.80 11.57 -21.65
C ARG A 201 11.27 11.50 -21.54
N LEU A 202 10.71 10.52 -20.83
CA LEU A 202 9.27 10.42 -20.57
C LEU A 202 8.71 11.72 -19.97
N GLN A 203 9.36 12.25 -18.94
CA GLN A 203 8.95 13.51 -18.32
C GLN A 203 9.05 14.70 -19.28
N LYS A 204 10.13 14.77 -20.09
CA LYS A 204 10.31 15.82 -21.09
C LYS A 204 9.22 15.75 -22.17
N ASP A 205 8.91 14.56 -22.66
CA ASP A 205 7.92 14.36 -23.70
C ASP A 205 6.52 14.73 -23.21
N MET A 206 6.21 14.56 -21.93
CA MET A 206 4.91 14.93 -21.34
C MET A 206 4.88 16.36 -20.77
N ARG A 207 6.01 17.06 -20.68
CA ARG A 207 6.06 18.41 -20.10
C ARG A 207 5.21 19.38 -20.93
N GLY A 208 4.24 20.03 -20.26
CA GLY A 208 3.33 21.00 -20.88
C GLY A 208 2.26 20.38 -21.77
N LYS A 209 2.13 19.04 -21.81
CA LYS A 209 1.06 18.34 -22.51
C LYS A 209 -0.01 17.92 -21.50
N ASP A 210 -1.04 18.74 -21.40
CA ASP A 210 -2.21 18.46 -20.57
C ASP A 210 -3.23 17.59 -21.32
N MET A 211 -4.35 17.29 -20.66
CA MET A 211 -5.45 16.51 -21.23
C MET A 211 -5.89 17.05 -22.59
N ALA A 212 -6.07 18.37 -22.69
CA ALA A 212 -6.55 19.03 -23.90
C ALA A 212 -5.58 18.84 -25.08
N PHE A 213 -4.27 18.94 -24.83
CA PHE A 213 -3.27 18.65 -25.87
C PHE A 213 -3.34 17.18 -26.33
N ILE A 214 -3.45 16.25 -25.38
CA ILE A 214 -3.38 14.81 -25.66
C ILE A 214 -4.61 14.34 -26.44
N GLU A 215 -5.80 14.83 -26.09
CA GLU A 215 -7.04 14.56 -26.83
C GLU A 215 -6.98 15.03 -28.29
N GLN A 216 -6.23 16.11 -28.57
CA GLN A 216 -6.09 16.69 -29.91
C GLN A 216 -5.09 15.95 -30.80
N ILE A 217 -4.33 14.98 -30.27
CA ILE A 217 -3.39 14.20 -31.09
C ILE A 217 -4.18 13.48 -32.20
N PRO A 218 -3.81 13.64 -33.48
CA PRO A 218 -4.51 13.00 -34.60
C PRO A 218 -4.29 11.48 -34.57
N ALA A 219 -5.18 10.73 -35.22
CA ALA A 219 -5.00 9.29 -35.38
C ALA A 219 -3.75 8.99 -36.24
N VAL A 220 -3.02 7.92 -35.92
CA VAL A 220 -1.86 7.50 -36.71
C VAL A 220 -2.28 7.06 -38.11
N THR A 221 -1.69 7.67 -39.13
CA THR A 221 -1.95 7.35 -40.55
C THR A 221 -0.83 6.52 -41.18
N ASP A 222 0.40 6.65 -40.68
CA ASP A 222 1.55 5.86 -41.13
C ASP A 222 1.48 4.42 -40.60
N LYS A 223 1.26 3.47 -41.51
CA LYS A 223 1.19 2.03 -41.20
C LYS A 223 2.50 1.48 -40.62
N VAL A 224 3.66 2.01 -41.01
CA VAL A 224 4.96 1.57 -40.47
C VAL A 224 5.13 2.06 -39.04
N ALA A 225 4.72 3.29 -38.73
CA ALA A 225 4.68 3.79 -37.36
C ALA A 225 3.73 2.97 -36.48
N LEU A 226 2.53 2.63 -36.97
CA LEU A 226 1.56 1.79 -36.24
C LEU A 226 2.14 0.42 -35.87
N VAL A 227 2.85 -0.24 -36.81
CA VAL A 227 3.46 -1.54 -36.53
C VAL A 227 4.60 -1.44 -35.52
N LYS A 228 5.40 -0.37 -35.53
CA LYS A 228 6.40 -0.11 -34.47
C LYS A 228 5.73 0.05 -33.10
N ILE A 229 4.60 0.76 -33.01
CA ILE A 229 3.82 0.91 -31.78
C ILE A 229 3.32 -0.46 -31.28
N LYS A 230 2.76 -1.28 -32.17
CA LYS A 230 2.29 -2.64 -31.85
C LYS A 230 3.42 -3.55 -31.34
N LEU A 231 4.59 -3.50 -31.98
CA LEU A 231 5.78 -4.24 -31.55
C LEU A 231 6.27 -3.81 -30.16
N LEU A 232 6.36 -2.50 -29.90
CA LEU A 232 6.75 -1.97 -28.59
C LEU A 232 5.75 -2.38 -27.49
N GLN A 233 4.44 -2.31 -27.78
CA GLN A 233 3.40 -2.73 -26.85
C GLN A 233 3.49 -4.22 -26.53
N ASN A 234 3.70 -5.06 -27.56
CA ASN A 234 3.85 -6.50 -27.38
C ASN A 234 5.08 -6.85 -26.54
N ALA A 235 6.22 -6.19 -26.82
CA ALA A 235 7.43 -6.35 -26.02
C ALA A 235 7.21 -5.96 -24.54
N MET A 236 6.31 -5.01 -24.25
CA MET A 236 6.04 -4.58 -22.88
C MET A 236 5.36 -5.68 -22.06
N GLY A 237 4.45 -6.46 -22.65
CA GLY A 237 3.84 -7.63 -22.01
C GLY A 237 4.87 -8.72 -21.67
N ALA A 238 5.72 -9.08 -22.64
CA ALA A 238 6.81 -10.05 -22.42
C ALA A 238 7.86 -9.54 -21.42
N ALA A 239 8.20 -8.25 -21.50
CA ALA A 239 9.17 -7.62 -20.61
C ALA A 239 8.68 -7.58 -19.16
N TYR A 240 7.38 -7.38 -18.90
CA TYR A 240 6.85 -7.43 -17.55
C TYR A 240 7.10 -8.78 -16.86
N LEU A 241 6.98 -9.89 -17.61
CA LEU A 241 7.17 -11.24 -17.09
C LEU A 241 8.64 -11.65 -17.00
N TYR A 242 9.49 -11.24 -17.96
CA TYR A 242 10.87 -11.73 -18.08
C TYR A 242 11.97 -10.69 -17.79
N ALA A 243 11.77 -9.42 -18.17
CA ALA A 243 12.82 -8.38 -18.13
C ALA A 243 12.24 -7.00 -17.76
N PRO A 244 11.69 -6.81 -16.55
CA PRO A 244 10.89 -5.63 -16.18
C PRO A 244 11.68 -4.31 -16.25
N LYS A 245 13.01 -4.37 -16.16
CA LYS A 245 13.90 -3.21 -16.35
C LYS A 245 13.79 -2.57 -17.74
N MET A 246 13.25 -3.27 -18.73
CA MET A 246 13.01 -2.73 -20.08
C MET A 246 11.80 -1.80 -20.16
N ILE A 247 10.85 -1.90 -19.22
CA ILE A 247 9.56 -1.19 -19.29
C ILE A 247 9.75 0.33 -19.48
N PRO A 248 10.61 1.04 -18.71
CA PRO A 248 10.81 2.47 -18.91
C PRO A 248 11.32 2.85 -20.30
N GLU A 249 12.19 2.04 -20.92
CA GLU A 249 12.68 2.30 -22.27
C GLU A 249 11.60 2.05 -23.33
N LEU A 250 10.85 0.95 -23.19
CA LEU A 250 9.77 0.58 -24.11
C LEU A 250 8.66 1.64 -24.09
N THR A 251 8.16 1.99 -22.89
CA THR A 251 7.13 3.02 -22.74
C THR A 251 7.62 4.38 -23.25
N SER A 252 8.88 4.74 -22.97
CA SER A 252 9.47 5.99 -23.50
C SER A 252 9.41 6.04 -25.01
N LYS A 253 9.86 4.99 -25.70
CA LYS A 253 9.90 4.96 -27.16
C LYS A 253 8.50 4.94 -27.77
N GLN A 254 7.58 4.19 -27.18
CA GLN A 254 6.20 4.12 -27.63
C GLN A 254 5.52 5.48 -27.48
N LEU A 255 5.65 6.13 -26.32
CA LEU A 255 5.09 7.45 -26.05
C LEU A 255 5.66 8.50 -27.02
N SER A 256 6.98 8.56 -27.19
CA SER A 256 7.62 9.49 -28.14
C SER A 256 7.12 9.26 -29.57
N LEU A 257 6.92 8.00 -29.97
CA LEU A 257 6.47 7.65 -31.31
C LEU A 257 5.01 8.07 -31.51
N SER A 258 4.11 7.69 -30.61
CA SER A 258 2.69 8.06 -30.68
C SER A 258 2.47 9.57 -30.68
N ILE A 259 3.23 10.34 -29.89
CA ILE A 259 3.15 11.81 -29.91
C ILE A 259 3.57 12.38 -31.28
N LYS A 260 4.53 11.76 -31.96
CA LYS A 260 5.08 12.24 -33.25
C LYS A 260 4.27 11.80 -34.45
N SER A 261 3.81 10.54 -34.47
CA SER A 261 3.14 9.92 -35.63
C SER A 261 1.61 9.91 -35.52
N GLY A 262 1.06 10.26 -34.36
CA GLY A 262 -0.37 10.16 -34.06
C GLY A 262 -0.70 9.02 -33.09
N ALA A 263 -1.86 9.13 -32.46
CA ALA A 263 -2.37 8.16 -31.50
C ALA A 263 -3.03 6.96 -32.21
N SER A 264 -2.80 5.76 -31.67
CA SER A 264 -3.51 4.54 -32.05
C SER A 264 -4.47 4.12 -30.95
N ASP A 265 -5.27 3.09 -31.21
CA ASP A 265 -6.03 2.32 -30.22
C ASP A 265 -5.22 1.95 -28.96
N LEU A 266 -3.94 1.60 -29.13
CA LEU A 266 -3.02 1.28 -28.02
C LEU A 266 -2.50 2.48 -27.21
N PHE A 267 -2.85 3.73 -27.55
CA PHE A 267 -2.25 4.90 -26.93
C PHE A 267 -2.70 5.10 -25.47
N GLY A 268 -3.97 4.80 -25.16
CA GLY A 268 -4.43 4.82 -23.76
C GLY A 268 -3.67 3.80 -22.91
N LEU A 269 -3.42 2.60 -23.42
CA LEU A 269 -2.58 1.61 -22.74
C LEU A 269 -1.13 2.09 -22.54
N CYS A 270 -0.54 2.77 -23.52
CA CYS A 270 0.79 3.39 -23.36
C CYS A 270 0.81 4.42 -22.22
N LEU A 271 -0.23 5.25 -22.11
CA LEU A 271 -0.38 6.22 -21.03
C LEU A 271 -0.58 5.53 -19.68
N ALA A 272 -1.36 4.45 -19.62
CA ALA A 272 -1.51 3.63 -18.42
C ALA A 272 -0.16 3.06 -17.94
N CYS A 273 0.68 2.56 -18.88
CA CYS A 273 2.04 2.12 -18.57
C CYS A 273 2.95 3.28 -18.09
N TYR A 274 2.78 4.48 -18.63
CA TYR A 274 3.49 5.66 -18.11
C TYR A 274 3.02 6.01 -16.68
N GLY A 275 1.72 5.92 -16.41
CA GLY A 275 1.16 6.06 -15.05
C GLY A 275 1.74 5.01 -14.08
N PHE A 276 1.85 3.76 -14.52
CA PHE A 276 2.55 2.70 -13.78
C PHE A 276 4.00 3.10 -13.45
N ILE A 277 4.77 3.62 -14.42
CA ILE A 277 6.15 4.07 -14.18
C ILE A 277 6.21 5.22 -13.17
N LEU A 278 5.30 6.20 -13.28
CA LEU A 278 5.22 7.33 -12.36
C LEU A 278 4.92 6.89 -10.92
N SER A 279 4.01 5.93 -10.76
CA SER A 279 3.69 5.33 -9.46
C SER A 279 4.88 4.56 -8.90
N MET A 280 5.43 3.62 -9.68
CA MET A 280 6.34 2.57 -9.20
C MET A 280 7.81 2.98 -9.12
N TYR A 281 8.28 3.77 -10.09
CA TYR A 281 9.70 4.17 -10.22
C TYR A 281 9.94 5.61 -9.77
N SER A 282 8.96 6.49 -9.95
CA SER A 282 9.12 7.93 -9.67
C SER A 282 8.44 8.41 -8.38
N ASN A 283 7.68 7.55 -7.69
CA ASN A 283 6.95 7.86 -6.45
C ASN A 283 6.05 9.12 -6.59
N LYS A 284 5.36 9.24 -7.72
CA LYS A 284 4.47 10.36 -8.09
C LYS A 284 3.03 9.88 -8.33
N PRO A 285 2.34 9.36 -7.31
CA PRO A 285 1.01 8.73 -7.46
C PRO A 285 -0.07 9.68 -7.97
N LYS A 286 -0.03 10.97 -7.61
CA LYS A 286 -0.97 11.98 -8.12
C LYS A 286 -0.83 12.21 -9.63
N GLU A 287 0.40 12.23 -10.14
CA GLU A 287 0.65 12.36 -11.59
C GLU A 287 0.26 11.07 -12.32
N ALA A 288 0.50 9.92 -11.69
CA ALA A 288 0.07 8.62 -12.20
C ALA A 288 -1.46 8.53 -12.34
N GLN A 289 -2.22 9.00 -11.34
CA GLN A 289 -3.67 9.04 -11.39
C GLN A 289 -4.17 9.91 -12.54
N LYS A 290 -3.66 11.14 -12.69
CA LYS A 290 -4.01 12.03 -13.81
C LYS A 290 -3.71 11.39 -15.16
N THR A 291 -2.56 10.73 -15.28
CA THR A 291 -2.17 10.02 -16.51
C THR A 291 -3.13 8.88 -16.84
N TYR A 292 -3.62 8.17 -15.83
CA TYR A 292 -4.64 7.15 -16.03
C TYR A 292 -6.00 7.73 -16.44
N GLU A 293 -6.43 8.85 -15.86
CA GLU A 293 -7.67 9.53 -16.28
C GLU A 293 -7.59 9.91 -17.77
N ILE A 294 -6.45 10.42 -18.21
CA ILE A 294 -6.18 10.68 -19.65
C ILE A 294 -6.23 9.37 -20.46
N ALA A 295 -5.66 8.27 -19.94
CA ALA A 295 -5.66 6.98 -20.61
C ALA A 295 -7.08 6.43 -20.84
N VAL A 296 -7.98 6.57 -19.87
CA VAL A 296 -9.39 6.12 -19.97
C VAL A 296 -10.09 6.87 -21.10
N THR A 297 -10.00 8.19 -21.15
CA THR A 297 -10.63 8.98 -22.22
C THR A 297 -10.06 8.64 -23.60
N MET A 298 -8.75 8.37 -23.69
CA MET A 298 -8.15 7.91 -24.95
C MET A 298 -8.67 6.53 -25.37
N ASN A 299 -8.89 5.62 -24.41
CA ASN A 299 -9.47 4.31 -24.70
C ASN A 299 -10.92 4.43 -25.19
N GLU A 300 -11.72 5.32 -24.59
CA GLU A 300 -13.10 5.62 -25.04
C GLU A 300 -13.12 6.15 -26.47
N ARG A 301 -12.21 7.08 -26.80
CA ARG A 301 -12.09 7.67 -28.15
C ARG A 301 -11.87 6.62 -29.24
N PHE A 302 -11.07 5.60 -28.97
CA PHE A 302 -10.78 4.53 -29.94
C PHE A 302 -11.67 3.30 -29.79
N SER A 303 -12.49 3.23 -28.73
CA SER A 303 -13.41 2.12 -28.44
C SER A 303 -12.74 0.73 -28.47
N ASP A 304 -11.47 0.66 -28.04
CA ASP A 304 -10.73 -0.61 -28.00
C ASP A 304 -10.91 -1.32 -26.65
N SER A 305 -11.77 -2.34 -26.64
CA SER A 305 -12.09 -3.12 -25.44
C SER A 305 -10.87 -3.80 -24.79
N VAL A 306 -9.84 -4.17 -25.57
CA VAL A 306 -8.64 -4.82 -25.04
C VAL A 306 -7.79 -3.82 -24.24
N SER A 307 -7.59 -2.62 -24.78
CA SER A 307 -6.88 -1.54 -24.08
C SER A 307 -7.64 -1.09 -22.84
N ILE A 308 -8.98 -1.03 -22.86
CA ILE A 308 -9.82 -0.75 -21.68
C ILE A 308 -9.54 -1.77 -20.57
N ALA A 309 -9.67 -3.06 -20.87
CA ALA A 309 -9.48 -4.13 -19.89
C ALA A 309 -8.06 -4.14 -19.29
N THR A 310 -7.04 -3.92 -20.13
CA THR A 310 -5.64 -3.89 -19.68
C THR A 310 -5.34 -2.66 -18.82
N THR A 311 -5.85 -1.50 -19.23
CA THR A 311 -5.69 -0.22 -18.51
C THR A 311 -6.34 -0.29 -17.13
N GLU A 312 -7.52 -0.90 -17.05
CA GLU A 312 -8.24 -1.10 -15.79
C GLU A 312 -7.47 -2.00 -14.82
N PHE A 313 -6.94 -3.12 -15.31
CA PHE A 313 -6.08 -4.00 -14.53
C PHE A 313 -4.85 -3.26 -13.99
N LEU A 314 -4.14 -2.52 -14.83
CA LEU A 314 -2.94 -1.76 -14.43
C LEU A 314 -3.27 -0.73 -13.35
N TYR A 315 -4.40 -0.04 -13.48
CA TYR A 315 -4.82 0.94 -12.50
C TYR A 315 -5.15 0.30 -11.16
N ALA A 316 -6.09 -0.65 -11.14
CA ALA A 316 -6.56 -1.24 -9.89
C ALA A 316 -5.43 -1.99 -9.15
N THR A 317 -4.43 -2.47 -9.88
CA THR A 317 -3.27 -3.17 -9.31
C THR A 317 -2.17 -2.22 -8.81
N PHE A 318 -1.83 -1.15 -9.55
CA PHE A 318 -0.58 -0.38 -9.31
C PHE A 318 -0.78 1.11 -8.99
N ILE A 319 -1.93 1.68 -9.32
CA ILE A 319 -2.19 3.12 -9.17
C ILE A 319 -3.28 3.35 -8.12
N GLY A 320 -4.44 2.69 -8.30
CA GLY A 320 -5.67 2.83 -7.51
C GLY A 320 -5.45 2.75 -6.01
N ILE A 321 -4.78 1.70 -5.57
CA ILE A 321 -4.32 1.41 -4.20
C ILE A 321 -3.66 2.56 -3.40
N ASN A 322 -3.14 3.60 -4.06
CA ASN A 322 -2.57 4.76 -3.38
C ASN A 322 -3.66 5.70 -2.84
N HIS A 323 -4.87 5.64 -3.39
CA HIS A 323 -5.99 6.54 -3.10
C HIS A 323 -7.34 5.80 -2.95
N LEU A 324 -7.41 4.50 -3.26
CA LEU A 324 -8.53 3.59 -3.07
C LEU A 324 -8.16 2.52 -2.06
N SER A 325 -9.15 2.00 -1.33
CA SER A 325 -8.91 0.90 -0.43
C SER A 325 -8.69 -0.42 -1.18
N TRP A 326 -8.04 -1.40 -0.52
CA TRP A 326 -7.88 -2.75 -1.07
C TRP A 326 -9.22 -3.36 -1.51
N LYS A 327 -10.29 -3.09 -0.76
CA LYS A 327 -11.65 -3.56 -1.06
C LYS A 327 -12.17 -2.95 -2.37
N GLN A 328 -12.07 -1.63 -2.53
CA GLN A 328 -12.47 -0.94 -3.76
C GLN A 328 -11.66 -1.41 -4.98
N CYS A 329 -10.34 -1.56 -4.84
CA CYS A 329 -9.50 -2.11 -5.91
C CYS A 329 -9.88 -3.56 -6.25
N SER A 330 -10.19 -4.38 -5.24
CA SER A 330 -10.68 -5.74 -5.42
C SER A 330 -11.98 -5.79 -6.23
N GLU A 331 -12.97 -4.95 -5.92
CA GLU A 331 -14.25 -4.88 -6.63
C GLU A 331 -14.03 -4.58 -8.12
N ARG A 332 -13.24 -3.54 -8.42
CA ARG A 332 -12.88 -3.18 -9.80
C ARG A 332 -12.16 -4.29 -10.57
N LEU A 333 -11.27 -5.02 -9.90
CA LEU A 333 -10.58 -6.17 -10.51
C LEU A 333 -11.54 -7.31 -10.82
N TYR A 334 -12.56 -7.53 -9.99
CA TYR A 334 -13.57 -8.56 -10.26
C TYR A 334 -14.47 -8.20 -11.43
N GLU A 335 -14.90 -6.93 -11.51
CA GLU A 335 -15.62 -6.40 -12.67
C GLU A 335 -14.79 -6.53 -13.95
N ASN A 336 -13.50 -6.20 -13.87
CA ASN A 336 -12.59 -6.35 -15.01
C ASN A 336 -12.37 -7.82 -15.40
N TYR A 337 -12.37 -8.76 -14.44
CA TYR A 337 -12.33 -10.19 -14.73
C TYR A 337 -13.55 -10.61 -15.56
N ILE A 338 -14.76 -10.19 -15.17
CA ILE A 338 -16.00 -10.49 -15.91
C ILE A 338 -15.94 -9.88 -17.32
N PHE A 339 -15.60 -8.60 -17.40
CA PHE A 339 -15.50 -7.88 -18.67
C PHE A 339 -14.47 -8.51 -19.61
N SER A 340 -13.26 -8.79 -19.10
CA SER A 340 -12.17 -9.40 -19.87
C SER A 340 -12.56 -10.78 -20.41
N ARG A 341 -13.34 -11.57 -19.66
CA ARG A 341 -13.88 -12.85 -20.16
C ARG A 341 -14.87 -12.67 -21.29
N GLN A 342 -15.77 -11.68 -21.19
CA GLN A 342 -16.76 -11.41 -22.24
C GLN A 342 -16.10 -11.02 -23.57
N ILE A 343 -14.97 -10.32 -23.52
CA ILE A 343 -14.22 -9.91 -24.72
C ILE A 343 -13.13 -10.93 -25.14
N GLY A 344 -13.09 -12.11 -24.52
CA GLY A 344 -12.13 -13.18 -24.85
C GLY A 344 -10.68 -12.94 -24.40
N GLN A 345 -10.43 -11.95 -23.55
CA GLN A 345 -9.10 -11.62 -23.00
C GLN A 345 -8.79 -12.44 -21.75
N ILE A 346 -8.56 -13.73 -21.94
CA ILE A 346 -8.37 -14.73 -20.88
C ILE A 346 -7.23 -14.36 -19.92
N ASN A 347 -6.05 -13.98 -20.43
CA ASN A 347 -4.89 -13.67 -19.57
C ASN A 347 -5.17 -12.50 -18.62
N ILE A 348 -5.73 -11.40 -19.12
CA ILE A 348 -6.06 -10.21 -18.32
C ILE A 348 -7.15 -10.55 -17.29
N ALA A 349 -8.13 -11.36 -17.69
CA ALA A 349 -9.17 -11.81 -16.78
C ALA A 349 -8.56 -12.52 -15.57
N PHE A 350 -7.71 -13.53 -15.80
CA PHE A 350 -7.15 -14.32 -14.70
C PHE A 350 -6.08 -13.57 -13.89
N PHE A 351 -5.32 -12.63 -14.49
CA PHE A 351 -4.47 -11.71 -13.71
C PHE A 351 -5.31 -10.80 -12.79
N SER A 352 -6.44 -10.30 -13.29
CA SER A 352 -7.37 -9.50 -12.49
C SER A 352 -7.96 -10.33 -11.35
N LEU A 353 -8.31 -11.59 -11.61
CA LEU A 353 -8.84 -12.51 -10.61
C LEU A 353 -7.84 -12.85 -9.49
N ILE A 354 -6.60 -13.18 -9.83
CA ILE A 354 -5.51 -13.42 -8.87
C ILE A 354 -5.33 -12.21 -7.94
N THR A 355 -5.31 -11.02 -8.54
CA THR A 355 -5.09 -9.77 -7.80
C THR A 355 -6.32 -9.41 -6.95
N HIS A 356 -7.54 -9.70 -7.43
CA HIS A 356 -8.77 -9.55 -6.67
C HIS A 356 -8.71 -10.32 -5.35
N PHE A 357 -8.40 -11.62 -5.40
CA PHE A 357 -8.32 -12.44 -4.19
C PHE A 357 -7.16 -12.02 -3.27
N SER A 358 -6.02 -11.63 -3.85
CA SER A 358 -4.90 -11.08 -3.07
C SER A 358 -5.30 -9.80 -2.32
N ASN A 359 -6.02 -8.89 -2.99
CA ASN A 359 -6.50 -7.65 -2.37
C ASN A 359 -7.58 -7.90 -1.32
N ARG A 360 -8.52 -8.84 -1.54
CA ARG A 360 -9.49 -9.24 -0.50
C ARG A 360 -8.80 -9.74 0.75
N PHE A 361 -7.74 -10.53 0.57
CA PHE A 361 -6.94 -11.04 1.67
C PHE A 361 -6.18 -9.92 2.39
N TYR A 362 -5.57 -8.98 1.67
CA TYR A 362 -4.89 -7.81 2.26
C TYR A 362 -5.85 -6.82 2.95
N ALA A 363 -7.10 -6.76 2.48
CA ALA A 363 -8.20 -6.05 3.11
C ALA A 363 -8.69 -6.75 4.40
N GLU A 364 -8.16 -7.93 4.74
CA GLU A 364 -8.57 -8.73 5.90
C GLU A 364 -10.06 -9.13 5.84
N SER A 365 -10.55 -9.39 4.62
CA SER A 365 -11.91 -9.90 4.40
C SER A 365 -12.14 -11.19 5.18
N ASN A 366 -13.40 -11.41 5.59
CA ASN A 366 -13.80 -12.65 6.25
C ASN A 366 -13.38 -13.90 5.45
N LEU A 367 -12.64 -14.80 6.10
CA LEU A 367 -11.99 -15.95 5.48
C LEU A 367 -13.00 -17.00 5.00
N GLU A 368 -14.13 -17.19 5.69
CA GLU A 368 -15.19 -18.12 5.28
C GLU A 368 -15.77 -17.72 3.91
N LYS A 369 -16.18 -16.45 3.79
CA LYS A 369 -16.67 -15.91 2.50
C LYS A 369 -15.61 -15.91 1.40
N MET A 370 -14.33 -15.80 1.77
CA MET A 370 -13.24 -15.87 0.80
C MET A 370 -13.05 -17.30 0.30
N LEU A 371 -13.13 -18.29 1.20
CA LEU A 371 -13.03 -19.71 0.87
C LEU A 371 -14.20 -20.16 -0.02
N GLU A 372 -15.43 -19.75 0.30
CA GLU A 372 -16.62 -20.01 -0.54
C GLU A 372 -16.41 -19.47 -1.97
N SER A 373 -15.98 -18.21 -2.10
CA SER A 373 -15.69 -17.62 -3.42
C SER A 373 -14.56 -18.34 -4.17
N LEU A 374 -13.55 -18.85 -3.46
CA LEU A 374 -12.45 -19.61 -4.06
C LEU A 374 -12.92 -21.00 -4.53
N ASP A 375 -13.73 -21.70 -3.74
CA ASP A 375 -14.28 -23.01 -4.10
C ASP A 375 -15.19 -22.92 -5.33
N GLU A 376 -15.92 -21.82 -5.51
CA GLU A 376 -16.73 -21.57 -6.71
C GLU A 376 -15.89 -21.28 -7.96
N ILE A 377 -14.77 -20.55 -7.82
CA ILE A 377 -14.00 -20.07 -8.97
C ILE A 377 -12.98 -21.08 -9.49
N LEU A 378 -12.41 -21.93 -8.63
CA LEU A 378 -11.33 -22.86 -9.00
C LEU A 378 -11.73 -23.84 -10.12
N PRO A 379 -12.93 -24.45 -10.14
CA PRO A 379 -13.37 -25.28 -11.27
C PRO A 379 -13.44 -24.51 -12.60
N ILE A 380 -13.81 -23.23 -12.54
CA ILE A 380 -13.88 -22.36 -13.72
C ILE A 380 -12.46 -22.09 -14.24
N VAL A 381 -11.50 -21.81 -13.36
CA VAL A 381 -10.09 -21.59 -13.74
C VAL A 381 -9.50 -22.87 -14.36
N ALA A 382 -9.74 -24.03 -13.75
CA ALA A 382 -9.26 -25.32 -14.21
C ALA A 382 -9.80 -25.68 -15.61
N SER A 383 -11.11 -25.48 -15.86
CA SER A 383 -11.72 -25.76 -17.17
C SER A 383 -11.18 -24.88 -18.31
N ASN A 384 -10.63 -23.70 -17.99
CA ASN A 384 -10.00 -22.79 -18.96
C ASN A 384 -8.50 -23.08 -19.18
N LYS A 385 -7.95 -24.15 -18.59
CA LYS A 385 -6.55 -24.59 -18.71
C LYS A 385 -5.52 -23.50 -18.30
N GLN A 386 -5.89 -22.65 -17.34
CA GLN A 386 -5.03 -21.57 -16.83
C GLN A 386 -4.22 -22.03 -15.62
N GLN A 387 -3.16 -22.79 -15.88
CA GLN A 387 -2.40 -23.49 -14.85
C GLN A 387 -1.79 -22.54 -13.80
N ASN A 388 -1.12 -21.46 -14.21
CA ASN A 388 -0.49 -20.52 -13.26
C ASN A 388 -1.51 -19.86 -12.31
N ALA A 389 -2.70 -19.53 -12.83
CA ALA A 389 -3.77 -18.93 -12.03
C ALA A 389 -4.37 -19.95 -11.06
N LEU A 390 -4.57 -21.18 -11.52
CA LEU A 390 -5.06 -22.28 -10.69
C LEU A 390 -4.11 -22.54 -9.51
N GLU A 391 -2.83 -22.73 -9.80
CA GLU A 391 -1.78 -22.98 -8.81
C GLU A 391 -1.73 -21.89 -7.74
N PHE A 392 -1.80 -20.62 -8.15
CA PHE A 392 -1.79 -19.50 -7.20
C PHE A 392 -3.02 -19.48 -6.30
N LEU A 393 -4.21 -19.65 -6.88
CA LEU A 393 -5.47 -19.63 -6.13
C LEU A 393 -5.60 -20.85 -5.20
N GLU A 394 -5.05 -22.01 -5.59
CA GLU A 394 -4.95 -23.18 -4.72
C GLU A 394 -4.02 -22.94 -3.52
N ILE A 395 -2.88 -22.26 -3.72
CA ILE A 395 -1.99 -21.85 -2.62
C ILE A 395 -2.74 -20.92 -1.64
N LEU A 396 -3.43 -19.90 -2.16
CA LEU A 396 -4.19 -18.98 -1.31
C LEU A 396 -5.34 -19.68 -0.58
N ARG A 397 -6.02 -20.61 -1.25
CA ARG A 397 -7.06 -21.45 -0.67
C ARG A 397 -6.51 -22.33 0.45
N ALA A 398 -5.41 -23.04 0.22
CA ALA A 398 -4.78 -23.90 1.22
C ALA A 398 -4.37 -23.09 2.47
N PHE A 399 -3.82 -21.89 2.28
CA PHE A 399 -3.50 -21.01 3.40
C PHE A 399 -4.74 -20.49 4.15
N THR A 400 -5.82 -20.22 3.43
CA THR A 400 -7.11 -19.81 4.02
C THR A 400 -7.70 -20.94 4.86
N GLN A 401 -7.65 -22.17 4.36
CA GLN A 401 -8.07 -23.38 5.08
C GLN A 401 -7.24 -23.61 6.34
N GLU A 402 -5.93 -23.36 6.28
CA GLU A 402 -5.04 -23.46 7.44
C GLU A 402 -5.48 -22.51 8.57
N LEU A 403 -5.75 -21.23 8.25
CA LEU A 403 -6.22 -20.24 9.23
C LEU A 403 -7.64 -20.54 9.76
N MET A 404 -8.49 -21.15 8.95
CA MET A 404 -9.83 -21.62 9.33
C MET A 404 -9.80 -22.98 10.04
N GLY A 405 -8.63 -23.62 10.10
CA GLY A 405 -8.43 -24.94 10.68
C GLY A 405 -8.65 -24.99 12.19
N VAL A 406 -8.52 -26.21 12.70
CA VAL A 406 -8.68 -26.54 14.13
C VAL A 406 -7.36 -26.45 14.88
N GLU A 407 -6.31 -26.99 14.26
CA GLU A 407 -4.95 -27.01 14.77
C GLU A 407 -4.00 -26.63 13.62
N LEU A 408 -2.85 -26.06 13.98
CA LEU A 408 -1.80 -25.81 13.01
C LEU A 408 -1.19 -27.15 12.62
N PRO A 409 -1.13 -27.49 11.32
CA PRO A 409 -0.41 -28.66 10.88
C PRO A 409 1.10 -28.49 11.18
N GLU A 410 1.81 -29.61 11.40
CA GLU A 410 3.27 -29.60 11.63
C GLU A 410 4.02 -28.97 10.45
N GLU A 411 3.54 -29.22 9.23
CA GLU A 411 3.98 -28.56 8.00
C GLU A 411 2.85 -27.70 7.43
N PRO A 412 3.14 -26.48 6.94
CA PRO A 412 2.13 -25.60 6.34
C PRO A 412 1.30 -26.33 5.28
N MET A 413 -0.01 -26.16 5.26
CA MET A 413 -0.89 -26.84 4.28
C MET A 413 -0.46 -26.55 2.84
N VAL A 414 0.07 -25.35 2.61
CA VAL A 414 0.62 -24.92 1.33
C VAL A 414 1.77 -25.83 0.86
N GLN A 415 2.62 -26.33 1.76
CA GLN A 415 3.73 -27.24 1.43
C GLN A 415 3.26 -28.66 1.08
N GLN A 416 2.05 -29.03 1.50
CA GLN A 416 1.44 -30.33 1.22
C GLN A 416 0.81 -30.39 -0.18
N LEU A 417 0.72 -29.26 -0.89
CA LEU A 417 0.23 -29.24 -2.27
C LEU A 417 1.21 -30.00 -3.17
N PRO A 418 0.74 -30.94 -4.03
CA PRO A 418 1.59 -31.85 -4.80
C PRO A 418 2.70 -31.17 -5.62
N ASN A 419 2.45 -29.93 -6.06
CA ASN A 419 3.34 -29.18 -6.94
C ASN A 419 3.97 -27.96 -6.26
N PHE A 420 3.84 -27.75 -4.94
CA PHE A 420 4.30 -26.50 -4.33
C PHE A 420 5.81 -26.28 -4.48
N ALA A 421 6.61 -27.32 -4.26
CA ALA A 421 8.06 -27.25 -4.42
C ALA A 421 8.45 -26.91 -5.87
N SER A 422 7.81 -27.55 -6.85
CA SER A 422 8.07 -27.29 -8.27
C SER A 422 7.58 -25.92 -8.71
N ILE A 423 6.43 -25.43 -8.22
CA ILE A 423 5.95 -24.06 -8.47
C ILE A 423 6.96 -23.03 -7.98
N LYS A 424 7.46 -23.20 -6.75
CA LYS A 424 8.41 -22.27 -6.15
C LYS A 424 9.78 -22.31 -6.84
N GLU A 425 10.25 -23.51 -7.20
CA GLU A 425 11.50 -23.69 -7.95
C GLU A 425 11.40 -23.08 -9.35
N LYS A 426 10.31 -23.36 -10.07
CA LYS A 426 10.00 -22.76 -11.37
C LYS A 426 9.99 -21.24 -11.28
N ALA A 427 9.26 -20.67 -10.33
CA ALA A 427 9.19 -19.21 -10.17
C ALA A 427 10.57 -18.59 -9.85
N LEU A 428 11.45 -19.32 -9.16
CA LEU A 428 12.83 -18.90 -8.90
C LEU A 428 13.72 -18.97 -10.15
N LEU A 429 13.61 -20.06 -10.93
CA LEU A 429 14.37 -20.28 -12.16
C LEU A 429 13.96 -19.29 -13.26
N ASP A 430 12.65 -19.07 -13.39
CA ASP A 430 12.05 -18.22 -14.43
C ASP A 430 12.06 -16.73 -14.05
N LEU A 431 12.57 -16.39 -12.86
CA LEU A 431 12.61 -15.03 -12.31
C LEU A 431 11.21 -14.39 -12.21
N GLU A 432 10.17 -15.19 -11.95
CA GLU A 432 8.79 -14.73 -11.76
C GLU A 432 8.60 -14.10 -10.37
N TYR A 433 9.16 -12.89 -10.21
CA TYR A 433 9.23 -12.19 -8.94
C TYR A 433 7.86 -11.87 -8.30
N THR A 434 6.81 -11.70 -9.11
CA THR A 434 5.47 -11.43 -8.60
C THR A 434 4.88 -12.63 -7.87
N ALA A 435 4.98 -13.83 -8.46
CA ALA A 435 4.49 -15.07 -7.83
C ALA A 435 5.29 -15.39 -6.56
N LEU A 436 6.63 -15.27 -6.62
CA LEU A 436 7.51 -15.44 -5.48
C LEU A 436 7.16 -14.50 -4.32
N ASN A 437 6.86 -13.24 -4.60
CA ASN A 437 6.55 -12.28 -3.54
C ASN A 437 5.29 -12.66 -2.76
N HIS A 438 4.24 -13.12 -3.45
CA HIS A 438 3.01 -13.56 -2.78
C HIS A 438 3.24 -14.83 -1.95
N ILE A 439 3.95 -15.83 -2.48
CA ILE A 439 4.33 -17.03 -1.73
C ILE A 439 5.07 -16.65 -0.45
N HIS A 440 6.04 -15.74 -0.55
CA HIS A 440 6.80 -15.30 0.60
C HIS A 440 5.96 -14.56 1.63
N ILE A 441 4.97 -13.74 1.24
CA ILE A 441 4.03 -13.13 2.18
C ILE A 441 3.32 -14.20 3.01
N LEU A 442 2.78 -15.23 2.35
CA LEU A 442 2.07 -16.31 3.01
C LEU A 442 3.01 -17.09 3.96
N GLU A 443 4.26 -17.36 3.55
CA GLU A 443 5.27 -17.98 4.41
C GLU A 443 5.62 -17.12 5.64
N GLU A 444 5.76 -15.79 5.48
CA GLU A 444 6.03 -14.90 6.61
C GLU A 444 4.81 -14.78 7.55
N MET A 445 3.60 -14.82 7.01
CA MET A 445 2.37 -14.87 7.81
C MET A 445 2.26 -16.16 8.60
N HIS A 446 2.44 -17.30 7.93
CA HIS A 446 2.48 -18.62 8.58
C HIS A 446 3.48 -18.60 9.75
N GLY A 447 4.74 -18.20 9.47
CA GLY A 447 5.79 -18.12 10.48
C GLY A 447 5.44 -17.22 11.66
N PHE A 448 4.80 -16.07 11.41
CA PHE A 448 4.36 -15.17 12.47
C PHE A 448 3.30 -15.82 13.39
N PHE A 449 2.27 -16.45 12.81
CA PHE A 449 1.19 -17.06 13.59
C PHE A 449 1.57 -18.39 14.26
N SER A 450 2.53 -19.12 13.70
CA SER A 450 3.10 -20.32 14.33
C SER A 450 4.13 -20.02 15.42
N GLY A 451 4.52 -18.75 15.59
CA GLY A 451 5.53 -18.34 16.58
C GLY A 451 6.97 -18.52 16.10
N ASN A 452 7.18 -18.92 14.84
CA ASN A 452 8.50 -18.95 14.22
C ASN A 452 8.90 -17.56 13.72
N TYR A 453 9.56 -16.81 14.59
CA TYR A 453 9.96 -15.42 14.33
C TYR A 453 11.31 -15.27 13.65
N ASP A 454 12.02 -16.36 13.33
CA ASP A 454 13.32 -16.25 12.70
C ASP A 454 13.20 -15.67 11.29
N VAL A 455 14.06 -14.67 11.02
CA VAL A 455 14.14 -13.98 9.74
C VAL A 455 15.57 -14.05 9.22
N ALA A 456 15.76 -14.77 8.11
CA ALA A 456 17.06 -14.88 7.48
C ALA A 456 17.45 -13.57 6.77
N ARG A 457 18.64 -13.02 7.04
CA ARG A 457 19.15 -11.82 6.34
C ARG A 457 19.18 -11.98 4.81
N LYS A 458 19.51 -13.18 4.31
CA LYS A 458 19.51 -13.51 2.88
C LYS A 458 18.12 -13.27 2.25
N ARG A 459 17.05 -13.56 2.98
CA ARG A 459 15.66 -13.36 2.56
C ARG A 459 15.35 -11.88 2.35
N VAL A 460 15.78 -11.03 3.29
CA VAL A 460 15.59 -9.58 3.20
C VAL A 460 16.39 -8.98 2.05
N LEU A 461 17.61 -9.47 1.81
CA LEU A 461 18.44 -9.04 0.68
C LEU A 461 17.84 -9.45 -0.67
N LEU A 462 17.37 -10.71 -0.81
CA LEU A 462 16.69 -11.18 -2.01
C LEU A 462 15.49 -10.30 -2.33
N MET A 463 14.68 -9.98 -1.32
CA MET A 463 13.51 -9.14 -1.51
C MET A 463 13.86 -7.68 -1.87
N LEU A 464 14.93 -7.11 -1.29
CA LEU A 464 15.39 -5.77 -1.69
C LEU A 464 15.89 -5.74 -3.14
N ASP A 465 16.49 -6.83 -3.62
CA ASP A 465 16.83 -7.01 -5.03
C ASP A 465 15.56 -7.09 -5.88
N MET A 466 14.58 -7.94 -5.52
CA MET A 466 13.28 -8.00 -6.20
C MET A 466 12.60 -6.63 -6.31
N LYS A 467 12.63 -5.83 -5.24
CA LYS A 467 12.14 -4.43 -5.25
C LYS A 467 12.85 -3.57 -6.28
N ALA A 468 14.18 -3.68 -6.33
CA ALA A 468 14.99 -2.92 -7.26
C ALA A 468 14.72 -3.32 -8.72
N GLN A 469 14.19 -4.52 -8.96
CA GLN A 469 13.88 -5.04 -10.29
C GLN A 469 12.45 -4.75 -10.76
N LEU A 470 11.45 -4.83 -9.87
CA LEU A 470 10.03 -4.62 -10.21
C LEU A 470 9.48 -3.22 -9.87
N GLY A 471 10.18 -2.43 -9.05
CA GLY A 471 9.62 -1.24 -8.43
C GLY A 471 8.78 -1.55 -7.17
N MET A 472 8.04 -0.56 -6.64
CA MET A 472 7.24 -0.74 -5.42
C MET A 472 5.92 -1.49 -5.66
N VAL A 473 5.93 -2.82 -5.78
CA VAL A 473 4.66 -3.59 -5.87
C VAL A 473 3.93 -3.53 -4.53
N ASN A 474 2.61 -3.46 -4.50
CA ASN A 474 1.84 -3.40 -3.25
C ASN A 474 2.00 -4.56 -2.29
N SER A 475 2.06 -5.76 -2.85
CA SER A 475 2.40 -6.97 -2.10
C SER A 475 3.73 -6.82 -1.37
N PHE A 476 4.64 -5.95 -1.83
CA PHE A 476 5.88 -5.59 -1.13
C PHE A 476 5.65 -4.96 0.25
N VAL A 477 4.70 -4.03 0.37
CA VAL A 477 4.43 -3.34 1.64
C VAL A 477 3.83 -4.31 2.66
N VAL A 478 2.97 -5.22 2.19
CA VAL A 478 2.41 -6.31 3.00
C VAL A 478 3.51 -7.29 3.44
N HIS A 479 4.44 -7.65 2.54
CA HIS A 479 5.59 -8.49 2.90
C HIS A 479 6.48 -7.80 3.96
N HIS A 480 6.79 -6.52 3.73
CA HIS A 480 7.55 -5.69 4.67
C HIS A 480 6.90 -5.63 6.07
N PHE A 481 5.57 -5.54 6.11
CA PHE A 481 4.80 -5.56 7.35
C PHE A 481 5.06 -6.84 8.15
N PHE A 482 4.86 -8.01 7.55
CA PHE A 482 5.03 -9.28 8.25
C PHE A 482 6.48 -9.56 8.64
N LEU A 483 7.45 -9.23 7.77
CA LEU A 483 8.87 -9.30 8.13
C LEU A 483 9.19 -8.41 9.34
N ALA A 484 8.68 -7.18 9.36
CA ALA A 484 8.88 -6.26 10.49
C ALA A 484 8.21 -6.79 11.77
N LEU A 485 7.00 -7.36 11.68
CA LEU A 485 6.32 -8.00 12.80
C LEU A 485 7.15 -9.15 13.39
N LYS A 486 7.64 -10.06 12.55
CA LYS A 486 8.50 -11.17 12.99
C LYS A 486 9.77 -10.67 13.66
N MET A 487 10.48 -9.72 13.05
CA MET A 487 11.67 -9.11 13.67
C MET A 487 11.34 -8.53 15.05
N LEU A 488 10.22 -7.82 15.18
CA LEU A 488 9.80 -7.22 16.44
C LEU A 488 9.43 -8.25 17.53
N LYS A 489 9.18 -9.51 17.17
CA LYS A 489 8.89 -10.61 18.09
C LYS A 489 10.11 -11.45 18.49
N LEU A 490 11.29 -11.22 17.92
CA LEU A 490 12.51 -11.96 18.27
C LEU A 490 12.87 -11.83 19.76
N ASN A 491 13.25 -12.94 20.39
CA ASN A 491 13.68 -12.98 21.80
C ASN A 491 15.15 -12.54 22.02
N ARG A 492 15.69 -11.73 21.12
CA ARG A 492 17.06 -11.15 21.20
C ARG A 492 17.06 -9.68 20.79
N PRO A 493 18.03 -8.86 21.22
CA PRO A 493 18.20 -7.51 20.70
C PRO A 493 18.22 -7.49 19.16
N LEU A 494 17.61 -6.45 18.58
CA LEU A 494 17.62 -6.27 17.13
C LEU A 494 19.02 -5.86 16.68
N HIS A 495 19.50 -6.47 15.61
CA HIS A 495 20.67 -5.98 14.90
C HIS A 495 20.38 -4.62 14.27
N PHE A 496 21.44 -3.84 14.03
CA PHE A 496 21.34 -2.50 13.41
C PHE A 496 20.52 -2.51 12.11
N TRP A 497 20.72 -3.52 11.26
CA TRP A 497 20.02 -3.63 9.98
C TRP A 497 18.53 -3.97 10.14
N GLU A 498 18.15 -4.76 11.16
CA GLU A 498 16.74 -5.06 11.50
C GLU A 498 16.05 -3.80 12.01
N HIS A 499 16.70 -3.04 12.89
CA HIS A 499 16.17 -1.77 13.38
C HIS A 499 15.99 -0.76 12.24
N ARG A 500 16.96 -0.66 11.33
CA ARG A 500 16.87 0.18 10.12
C ARG A 500 15.74 -0.28 9.19
N PHE A 501 15.55 -1.59 9.02
CA PHE A 501 14.49 -2.15 8.20
C PHE A 501 13.11 -1.80 8.75
N VAL A 502 12.86 -2.10 10.04
CA VAL A 502 11.59 -1.78 10.72
C VAL A 502 11.29 -0.29 10.64
N GLY A 503 12.26 0.57 10.93
CA GLY A 503 12.09 2.02 10.86
C GLY A 503 11.75 2.52 9.45
N LYS A 504 12.38 1.96 8.41
CA LYS A 504 12.04 2.26 7.00
C LYS A 504 10.63 1.80 6.64
N THR A 505 10.23 0.61 7.09
CA THR A 505 8.87 0.07 6.86
C THR A 505 7.81 0.95 7.51
N ILE A 506 7.99 1.38 8.76
CA ILE A 506 7.08 2.31 9.45
C ILE A 506 6.97 3.62 8.66
N LYS A 507 8.09 4.23 8.28
CA LYS A 507 8.10 5.49 7.52
C LYS A 507 7.39 5.36 6.17
N LEU A 508 7.58 4.24 5.48
CA LEU A 508 6.92 3.94 4.20
C LEU A 508 5.40 3.88 4.39
N MET A 509 4.91 3.09 5.35
CA MET A 509 3.48 2.95 5.62
C MET A 509 2.85 4.25 6.08
N GLN A 510 3.52 5.03 6.93
CA GLN A 510 3.02 6.36 7.33
C GLN A 510 2.93 7.32 6.14
N THR A 511 3.87 7.25 5.21
CA THR A 511 3.85 8.10 4.00
C THR A 511 2.66 7.74 3.12
N TRP A 512 2.37 6.46 2.94
CA TRP A 512 1.24 5.99 2.13
C TRP A 512 -0.10 6.18 2.85
N ALA A 513 -0.12 6.08 4.18
CA ALA A 513 -1.30 6.38 4.99
C ALA A 513 -1.79 7.83 4.87
N LYS A 514 -0.91 8.77 4.47
CA LYS A 514 -1.33 10.16 4.15
C LYS A 514 -2.19 10.25 2.90
N GLN A 515 -2.04 9.30 1.97
CA GLN A 515 -2.80 9.26 0.72
C GLN A 515 -4.03 8.36 0.87
N GLN A 516 -3.85 7.17 1.44
CA GLN A 516 -4.94 6.28 1.80
C GLN A 516 -4.73 5.65 3.17
N ALA A 517 -5.48 6.13 4.16
CA ALA A 517 -5.36 5.74 5.56
C ALA A 517 -5.80 4.29 5.81
N GLU A 518 -6.89 3.87 5.16
CA GLU A 518 -7.49 2.54 5.34
C GLU A 518 -6.48 1.41 5.14
N ASN A 519 -5.64 1.49 4.11
CA ASN A 519 -4.73 0.39 3.74
C ASN A 519 -3.54 0.23 4.71
N HIS A 520 -3.07 1.32 5.34
CA HIS A 520 -1.72 1.36 5.94
C HIS A 520 -1.65 1.93 7.36
N LEU A 521 -2.63 2.73 7.79
CA LEU A 521 -2.50 3.51 9.02
C LEU A 521 -2.45 2.61 10.27
N ALA A 522 -3.38 1.67 10.42
CA ALA A 522 -3.43 0.77 11.57
C ALA A 522 -2.16 -0.10 11.67
N LYS A 523 -1.71 -0.65 10.53
CA LYS A 523 -0.47 -1.45 10.43
C LYS A 523 0.76 -0.64 10.86
N SER A 524 0.82 0.64 10.49
CA SER A 524 1.91 1.52 10.92
C SER A 524 1.92 1.76 12.44
N TRP A 525 0.74 1.97 13.04
CA TRP A 525 0.59 2.12 14.49
C TRP A 525 0.97 0.85 15.23
N LEU A 526 0.59 -0.32 14.71
CA LEU A 526 0.96 -1.60 15.29
C LEU A 526 2.48 -1.78 15.36
N LEU A 527 3.18 -1.55 14.24
CA LEU A 527 4.65 -1.63 14.21
C LEU A 527 5.32 -0.62 15.15
N MET A 528 4.80 0.61 15.24
CA MET A 528 5.30 1.61 16.19
C MET A 528 5.10 1.20 17.65
N GLY A 529 3.94 0.64 17.98
CA GLY A 529 3.64 0.13 19.32
C GLY A 529 4.55 -1.01 19.71
N MET A 530 4.71 -2.01 18.84
CA MET A 530 5.62 -3.14 19.08
C MET A 530 7.09 -2.72 19.15
N LEU A 531 7.54 -1.76 18.33
CA LEU A 531 8.89 -1.20 18.44
C LEU A 531 9.10 -0.46 19.77
N SER A 532 8.10 0.31 20.21
CA SER A 532 8.12 1.00 21.51
C SER A 532 8.15 0.02 22.68
N ALA A 533 7.45 -1.12 22.56
CA ALA A 533 7.47 -2.19 23.55
C ALA A 533 8.89 -2.77 23.72
N ARG A 534 9.63 -2.97 22.62
CA ARG A 534 11.04 -3.39 22.67
C ARG A 534 11.95 -2.36 23.31
N LYS A 535 11.66 -1.07 23.12
CA LYS A 535 12.36 0.05 23.76
C LYS A 535 11.96 0.26 25.22
N LYS A 536 11.07 -0.57 25.78
CA LYS A 536 10.53 -0.47 27.14
C LYS A 536 9.83 0.88 27.41
N GLN A 537 9.21 1.46 26.38
CA GLN A 537 8.49 2.73 26.45
C GLN A 537 6.99 2.47 26.65
N THR A 538 6.57 2.14 27.88
CA THR A 538 5.21 1.65 28.16
C THR A 538 4.11 2.61 27.73
N ALA A 539 4.21 3.90 28.03
CA ALA A 539 3.18 4.89 27.69
C ALA A 539 3.00 5.01 26.16
N GLN A 540 4.10 5.11 25.41
CA GLN A 540 4.07 5.14 23.94
C GLN A 540 3.57 3.82 23.36
N THR A 541 3.93 2.68 23.97
CA THR A 541 3.47 1.35 23.55
C THR A 541 1.96 1.26 23.60
N ILE A 542 1.37 1.60 24.75
CA ILE A 542 -0.09 1.58 24.94
C ILE A 542 -0.75 2.54 23.95
N LEU A 543 -0.26 3.79 23.86
CA LEU A 543 -0.82 4.79 22.95
C LEU A 543 -0.83 4.31 21.48
N TYR A 544 0.27 3.78 20.99
CA TYR A 544 0.36 3.35 19.59
C TYR A 544 -0.41 2.06 19.31
N LEU A 545 -0.36 1.08 20.20
CA LEU A 545 -1.14 -0.15 20.03
C LEU A 545 -2.64 0.12 20.11
N GLN A 546 -3.05 1.06 20.95
CA GLN A 546 -4.44 1.51 20.99
C GLN A 546 -4.86 2.20 19.71
N LYS A 547 -4.07 3.15 19.21
CA LYS A 547 -4.31 3.78 17.91
C LYS A 547 -4.39 2.73 16.81
N ALA A 548 -3.57 1.68 16.87
CA ALA A 548 -3.64 0.57 15.94
C ALA A 548 -4.97 -0.17 16.03
N PHE A 549 -5.41 -0.52 17.24
CA PHE A 549 -6.69 -1.16 17.50
C PHE A 549 -7.87 -0.31 17.02
N ASP A 550 -8.00 0.93 17.48
CA ASP A 550 -9.13 1.81 17.14
C ASP A 550 -9.19 2.08 15.62
N THR A 551 -8.03 2.31 15.00
CA THR A 551 -7.95 2.50 13.54
C THR A 551 -8.33 1.23 12.80
N ALA A 552 -7.88 0.06 13.27
CA ALA A 552 -8.19 -1.21 12.64
C ALA A 552 -9.70 -1.54 12.75
N ILE A 553 -10.33 -1.28 13.90
CA ILE A 553 -11.78 -1.45 14.08
C ILE A 553 -12.56 -0.52 13.14
N LYS A 554 -12.17 0.76 13.06
CA LYS A 554 -12.80 1.74 12.17
C LYS A 554 -12.84 1.28 10.70
N TYR A 555 -11.79 0.58 10.27
CA TYR A 555 -11.62 0.12 8.89
C TYR A 555 -11.86 -1.38 8.71
N GLU A 556 -12.47 -2.05 9.68
CA GLU A 556 -12.79 -3.49 9.63
C GLU A 556 -11.57 -4.41 9.38
N GLN A 557 -10.39 -4.01 9.86
CA GLN A 557 -9.13 -4.76 9.75
C GLN A 557 -8.96 -5.73 10.92
N TYR A 558 -9.69 -6.84 10.85
CA TYR A 558 -9.84 -7.78 11.95
C TYR A 558 -8.52 -8.45 12.41
N MET A 559 -7.64 -8.84 11.50
CA MET A 559 -6.34 -9.43 11.84
C MET A 559 -5.47 -8.40 12.56
N THR A 560 -5.37 -7.18 12.02
CA THR A 560 -4.58 -6.10 12.62
C THR A 560 -5.12 -5.73 14.01
N ALA A 561 -6.44 -5.63 14.17
CA ALA A 561 -7.10 -5.36 15.44
C ALA A 561 -6.86 -6.49 16.46
N GLY A 562 -6.93 -7.74 16.02
CA GLY A 562 -6.66 -8.92 16.86
C GLY A 562 -5.22 -8.97 17.37
N ILE A 563 -4.24 -8.71 16.48
CA ILE A 563 -2.82 -8.64 16.88
C ILE A 563 -2.59 -7.48 17.85
N ALA A 564 -3.10 -6.27 17.55
CA ALA A 564 -2.96 -5.10 18.42
C ALA A 564 -3.54 -5.37 19.82
N SER A 565 -4.71 -6.02 19.89
CA SER A 565 -5.35 -6.40 21.15
C SER A 565 -4.51 -7.40 21.94
N LYS A 566 -3.95 -8.41 21.29
CA LYS A 566 -3.05 -9.38 21.94
C LYS A 566 -1.78 -8.70 22.50
N GLU A 567 -1.18 -7.77 21.74
CA GLU A 567 -0.02 -7.01 22.22
C GLU A 567 -0.36 -6.07 23.39
N LEU A 568 -1.54 -5.43 23.38
CA LEU A 568 -2.03 -4.62 24.49
C LEU A 568 -2.22 -5.47 25.74
N ALA A 569 -2.86 -6.64 25.61
CA ALA A 569 -3.04 -7.56 26.71
C ALA A 569 -1.70 -7.98 27.34
N HIS A 570 -0.71 -8.35 26.52
CA HIS A 570 0.64 -8.67 26.99
C HIS A 570 1.30 -7.49 27.72
N CYS A 571 1.10 -6.27 27.23
CA CYS A 571 1.61 -5.07 27.89
C CYS A 571 0.95 -4.87 29.27
N TYR A 572 -0.36 -5.03 29.38
CA TYR A 572 -1.11 -4.90 30.63
C TYR A 572 -0.76 -6.01 31.64
N GLN A 573 -0.61 -7.24 31.16
CA GLN A 573 -0.16 -8.38 31.96
C GLN A 573 1.18 -8.09 32.65
N LYS A 574 2.17 -7.59 31.89
CA LYS A 574 3.50 -7.23 32.42
C LYS A 574 3.48 -6.14 33.50
N HIS A 575 2.42 -5.32 33.54
CA HIS A 575 2.27 -4.23 34.51
C HIS A 575 1.23 -4.55 35.60
N GLY A 576 0.80 -5.81 35.72
CA GLY A 576 -0.13 -6.25 36.78
C GLY A 576 -1.57 -5.80 36.60
N MET A 577 -1.97 -5.38 35.40
CA MET A 577 -3.33 -4.89 35.08
C MET A 577 -4.22 -6.02 34.54
N GLY A 578 -4.44 -7.07 35.35
CA GLY A 578 -5.06 -8.32 34.91
C GLY A 578 -6.49 -8.22 34.35
N GLU A 579 -7.29 -7.24 34.75
CA GLU A 579 -8.62 -7.05 34.15
C GLU A 579 -8.56 -6.43 32.75
N LEU A 580 -7.64 -5.49 32.52
CA LEU A 580 -7.44 -4.92 31.19
C LEU A 580 -6.84 -5.97 30.25
N GLU A 581 -5.94 -6.82 30.76
CA GLU A 581 -5.46 -8.01 30.03
C GLU A 581 -6.64 -8.88 29.56
N LYS A 582 -7.53 -9.30 30.46
CA LYS A 582 -8.70 -10.14 30.09
C LYS A 582 -9.59 -9.47 29.05
N THR A 583 -9.85 -8.17 29.20
CA THR A 583 -10.64 -7.39 28.24
C THR A 583 -10.02 -7.41 26.85
N TYR A 584 -8.72 -7.12 26.74
CA TYR A 584 -8.04 -7.10 25.45
C TYR A 584 -7.83 -8.50 24.85
N ILE A 585 -7.69 -9.55 25.66
CA ILE A 585 -7.73 -10.93 25.17
C ILE A 585 -9.11 -11.28 24.60
N ARG A 586 -10.20 -10.85 25.24
CA ARG A 586 -11.57 -11.05 24.72
C ARG A 586 -11.79 -10.26 23.43
N HIS A 587 -11.23 -9.04 23.32
CA HIS A 587 -11.22 -8.32 22.05
C HIS A 587 -10.44 -9.08 20.97
N ALA A 588 -9.24 -9.57 21.26
CA ALA A 588 -8.44 -10.35 20.31
C ALA A 588 -9.21 -11.59 19.81
N HIS A 589 -9.84 -12.33 20.73
CA HIS A 589 -10.70 -13.49 20.43
C HIS A 589 -11.84 -13.11 19.48
N ASN A 590 -12.60 -12.06 19.80
CA ASN A 590 -13.69 -11.59 18.95
C ASN A 590 -13.22 -11.16 17.56
N GLN A 591 -12.10 -10.43 17.46
CA GLN A 591 -11.58 -9.97 16.17
C GLN A 591 -11.11 -11.12 15.28
N PHE A 592 -10.39 -12.11 15.83
CA PHE A 592 -10.03 -13.29 15.06
C PHE A 592 -11.25 -14.13 14.66
N ASN A 593 -12.30 -14.15 15.49
CA ASN A 593 -13.55 -14.80 15.14
C ASN A 593 -14.30 -14.07 14.00
N TYR A 594 -14.37 -12.73 14.02
CA TYR A 594 -14.94 -11.95 12.91
C TYR A 594 -14.16 -12.13 11.60
N TRP A 595 -12.83 -12.22 11.70
CA TRP A 595 -11.99 -12.54 10.55
C TRP A 595 -12.27 -13.95 10.00
N GLY A 596 -12.73 -14.88 10.85
CA GLY A 596 -12.91 -16.30 10.50
C GLY A 596 -11.68 -17.17 10.78
N ALA A 597 -10.65 -16.64 11.45
CA ALA A 597 -9.41 -17.34 11.76
C ALA A 597 -9.57 -18.25 12.99
N LYS A 598 -10.36 -19.32 12.84
CA LYS A 598 -10.70 -20.30 13.90
C LYS A 598 -9.48 -20.89 14.58
N LEU A 599 -8.39 -21.06 13.84
CA LEU A 599 -7.10 -21.51 14.38
C LEU A 599 -6.60 -20.57 15.49
N LEU A 600 -6.58 -19.26 15.23
CA LEU A 600 -6.09 -18.26 16.18
C LEU A 600 -7.03 -18.10 17.39
N VAL A 601 -8.35 -18.25 17.15
CA VAL A 601 -9.36 -18.28 18.21
C VAL A 601 -9.08 -19.42 19.19
N ARG A 602 -8.87 -20.64 18.68
CA ARG A 602 -8.57 -21.81 19.52
C ARG A 602 -7.22 -21.74 20.21
N GLN A 603 -6.22 -21.17 19.55
CA GLN A 603 -4.93 -20.88 20.19
C GLN A 603 -5.12 -19.96 21.41
N LEU A 604 -5.93 -18.90 21.28
CA LEU A 604 -6.26 -18.03 22.41
C LEU A 604 -7.05 -18.75 23.49
N GLU A 605 -8.03 -19.58 23.14
CA GLU A 605 -8.80 -20.37 24.11
C GLU A 605 -7.92 -21.37 24.90
N LYS A 606 -6.92 -21.95 24.24
CA LYS A 606 -5.92 -22.83 24.87
C LYS A 606 -4.96 -22.05 25.78
N GLU A 607 -4.51 -20.88 25.35
CA GLU A 607 -3.61 -19.99 26.11
C GLU A 607 -4.35 -19.36 27.31
N TYR A 608 -5.66 -19.07 27.16
CA TYR A 608 -6.49 -18.37 28.14
C TYR A 608 -7.83 -19.10 28.40
N PRO A 609 -7.85 -20.11 29.27
CA PRO A 609 -9.05 -20.94 29.53
C PRO A 609 -10.28 -20.18 30.03
N PHE A 610 -10.12 -18.96 30.57
CA PHE A 610 -11.24 -18.14 31.02
C PHE A 610 -12.19 -17.72 29.88
N LEU A 611 -11.71 -17.79 28.62
CA LEU A 611 -12.52 -17.58 27.43
C LEU A 611 -13.58 -18.67 27.24
N LEU A 612 -13.30 -19.89 27.71
CA LEU A 612 -14.20 -21.05 27.65
C LEU A 612 -15.15 -21.09 28.85
N THR A 613 -14.74 -20.56 30.01
CA THR A 613 -15.57 -20.51 31.22
C THR A 613 -16.45 -19.26 31.23
N GLY A 614 -17.46 -19.22 30.36
CA GLY A 614 -18.45 -18.15 30.30
C GLY A 614 -19.85 -18.65 30.63
N LYS A 615 -20.20 -18.74 31.93
CA LYS A 615 -21.57 -18.97 32.42
C LYS A 615 -22.54 -17.80 32.13
N GLU A 616 -22.15 -16.84 31.30
CA GLU A 616 -22.98 -15.68 30.89
C GLU A 616 -23.51 -15.81 29.45
N VAL A 617 -23.14 -16.85 28.69
CA VAL A 617 -23.63 -17.04 27.30
C VAL A 617 -25.10 -17.48 27.26
N HIS A 618 -25.63 -18.07 28.33
CA HIS A 618 -26.99 -18.63 28.36
C HIS A 618 -28.13 -17.63 28.62
N SER A 619 -27.85 -16.39 29.04
CA SER A 619 -28.90 -15.36 29.17
C SER A 619 -29.14 -14.59 27.86
N ILE A 620 -28.09 -14.35 27.06
CA ILE A 620 -28.20 -13.60 25.79
C ILE A 620 -28.88 -14.44 24.70
N GLN A 621 -28.68 -15.76 24.71
CA GLN A 621 -29.24 -16.66 23.69
C GLN A 621 -30.75 -16.91 23.84
N ARG A 622 -31.34 -16.69 25.04
CA ARG A 622 -32.80 -16.70 25.23
C ARG A 622 -33.48 -15.36 24.90
N LEU A 623 -32.73 -14.26 24.91
CA LEU A 623 -33.21 -12.96 24.43
C LEU A 623 -33.26 -12.89 22.89
N HIS A 624 -32.47 -13.71 22.20
CA HIS A 624 -32.43 -13.77 20.73
C HIS A 624 -33.73 -14.24 20.06
N VAL A 625 -34.66 -14.85 20.82
CA VAL A 625 -35.91 -15.40 20.25
C VAL A 625 -37.13 -14.51 20.56
N ALA A 626 -36.99 -13.48 21.41
CA ALA A 626 -38.15 -12.73 21.91
C ALA A 626 -38.27 -11.27 21.43
N LEU A 627 -37.21 -10.59 20.97
CA LEU A 627 -37.26 -9.14 20.69
C LEU A 627 -36.29 -8.72 19.56
N ASP A 628 -36.66 -8.93 18.29
CA ASP A 628 -35.81 -8.63 17.12
C ASP A 628 -35.55 -7.13 16.86
N ASN A 629 -36.49 -6.24 17.23
CA ASN A 629 -36.35 -4.81 16.93
C ASN A 629 -35.62 -3.99 18.01
N ASP A 630 -35.78 -4.34 19.29
CA ASP A 630 -35.15 -3.60 20.41
C ASP A 630 -33.67 -3.99 20.61
N PHE A 631 -33.26 -5.19 20.19
CA PHE A 631 -31.88 -5.65 20.35
C PHE A 631 -30.90 -4.96 19.39
N GLN A 632 -31.30 -4.63 18.17
CA GLN A 632 -30.45 -3.85 17.26
C GLN A 632 -30.20 -2.42 17.78
N SER A 633 -31.21 -1.79 18.36
CA SER A 633 -31.09 -0.49 19.03
C SER A 633 -30.14 -0.58 20.23
N PHE A 634 -30.22 -1.67 21.00
CA PHE A 634 -29.27 -1.96 22.08
C PHE A 634 -27.83 -2.14 21.57
N ILE A 635 -27.57 -2.92 20.51
CA ILE A 635 -26.21 -3.11 19.97
C ILE A 635 -25.63 -1.79 19.44
N LYS A 636 -26.43 -0.99 18.73
CA LYS A 636 -26.02 0.34 18.27
C LYS A 636 -25.69 1.26 19.45
N ALA A 637 -26.52 1.27 20.49
CA ALA A 637 -26.31 2.06 21.68
C ALA A 637 -25.06 1.61 22.46
N SER A 638 -24.86 0.30 22.62
CA SER A 638 -23.69 -0.31 23.26
C SER A 638 -22.39 0.05 22.53
N ASN A 639 -22.35 -0.11 21.20
CA ASN A 639 -21.20 0.27 20.38
C ASN A 639 -20.94 1.79 20.39
N SER A 640 -21.98 2.61 20.42
CA SER A 640 -21.87 4.07 20.51
C SER A 640 -21.25 4.54 21.83
N ILE A 641 -21.57 3.85 22.93
CA ILE A 641 -20.94 4.08 24.25
C ILE A 641 -19.51 3.55 24.25
N ALA A 642 -19.28 2.34 23.72
CA ALA A 642 -17.97 1.70 23.72
C ALA A 642 -16.91 2.45 22.88
N SER A 643 -17.35 3.20 21.87
CA SER A 643 -16.47 3.97 20.97
C SER A 643 -16.15 5.38 21.46
N GLU A 644 -16.78 5.86 22.54
CA GLU A 644 -16.57 7.23 23.02
C GLU A 644 -15.47 7.29 24.09
N ILE A 645 -14.43 8.06 23.79
CA ILE A 645 -13.20 8.14 24.58
C ILE A 645 -13.20 9.39 25.47
N ASN A 646 -13.94 10.43 25.07
CA ASN A 646 -14.05 11.65 25.85
C ASN A 646 -15.08 11.48 26.95
N LEU A 647 -14.67 11.69 28.20
CA LEU A 647 -15.50 11.47 29.39
C LEU A 647 -16.83 12.26 29.36
N GLU A 648 -16.80 13.53 28.94
CA GLU A 648 -17.98 14.39 28.90
C GLU A 648 -18.97 13.93 27.82
N LYS A 649 -18.47 13.62 26.62
CA LYS A 649 -19.30 13.09 25.53
C LYS A 649 -19.85 11.70 25.86
N LEU A 650 -19.05 10.86 26.52
CA LEU A 650 -19.45 9.53 26.96
C LEU A 650 -20.63 9.63 27.93
N LEU A 651 -20.50 10.48 28.95
CA LEU A 651 -21.55 10.74 29.94
C LEU A 651 -22.83 11.28 29.30
N SER A 652 -22.70 12.18 28.31
CA SER A 652 -23.84 12.68 27.55
C SER A 652 -24.55 11.60 26.75
N LYS A 653 -23.80 10.80 25.98
CA LYS A 653 -24.33 9.65 25.22
C LYS A 653 -24.98 8.62 26.13
N LEU A 654 -24.35 8.30 27.25
CA LEU A 654 -24.85 7.37 28.26
C LEU A 654 -26.24 7.76 28.75
N ILE A 655 -26.44 9.02 29.15
CA ILE A 655 -27.73 9.49 29.66
C ILE A 655 -28.81 9.43 28.59
N ASN A 656 -28.48 9.82 27.35
CA ASN A 656 -29.44 9.74 26.23
C ASN A 656 -29.81 8.29 25.91
N VAL A 657 -28.84 7.37 25.86
CA VAL A 657 -29.09 5.95 25.64
C VAL A 657 -29.98 5.36 26.75
N LEU A 658 -29.73 5.71 28.01
CA LEU A 658 -30.56 5.24 29.13
C LEU A 658 -32.00 5.74 29.03
N ILE A 659 -32.22 6.98 28.58
CA ILE A 659 -33.56 7.55 28.38
C ILE A 659 -34.28 6.95 27.16
N GLU A 660 -33.55 6.62 26.09
CA GLU A 660 -34.14 6.00 24.90
C GLU A 660 -34.53 4.53 25.14
N ASN A 661 -33.77 3.81 25.98
CA ASN A 661 -33.94 2.36 26.16
C ASN A 661 -34.65 1.97 27.47
N ALA A 662 -34.64 2.83 28.49
CA ALA A 662 -35.50 2.69 29.65
C ALA A 662 -36.64 3.70 29.49
N ALA A 663 -37.90 3.30 29.70
CA ALA A 663 -39.03 4.24 29.63
C ALA A 663 -39.00 5.23 30.81
N THR A 664 -38.04 6.16 30.76
CA THR A 664 -37.64 7.06 31.84
C THR A 664 -37.46 8.45 31.27
N GLU A 665 -37.74 9.45 32.09
CA GLU A 665 -37.64 10.85 31.69
C GLU A 665 -36.53 11.57 32.43
N ASN A 666 -36.20 11.08 33.62
CA ASN A 666 -35.10 11.61 34.40
C ASN A 666 -34.08 10.51 34.62
N ALA A 667 -32.83 10.79 34.29
CA ALA A 667 -31.71 9.88 34.48
C ALA A 667 -30.56 10.63 35.16
N PHE A 668 -29.93 9.98 36.14
CA PHE A 668 -28.77 10.50 36.87
C PHE A 668 -27.69 9.43 36.92
N PHE A 669 -26.45 9.86 36.68
CA PHE A 669 -25.25 9.08 36.94
C PHE A 669 -24.49 9.69 38.11
N ILE A 670 -24.31 8.90 39.17
CA ILE A 670 -23.86 9.35 40.48
C ILE A 670 -22.63 8.57 40.90
N ILE A 671 -21.59 9.24 41.40
CA ILE A 671 -20.35 8.61 41.86
C ILE A 671 -20.05 9.10 43.28
N PRO A 672 -19.64 8.21 44.22
CA PRO A 672 -19.14 8.63 45.52
C PRO A 672 -17.75 9.28 45.38
N ASP A 673 -17.54 10.42 46.03
CA ASP A 673 -16.22 11.04 46.15
C ASP A 673 -15.35 10.34 47.22
N SER A 674 -14.10 10.80 47.38
CA SER A 674 -13.16 10.25 48.36
C SER A 674 -13.62 10.39 49.82
N ASN A 675 -14.59 11.26 50.09
CA ASN A 675 -15.17 11.49 51.41
C ASN A 675 -16.49 10.72 51.60
N GLY A 676 -16.89 9.90 50.63
CA GLY A 676 -18.13 9.12 50.68
C GLY A 676 -19.39 9.95 50.39
N GLN A 677 -19.26 11.17 49.88
CA GLN A 677 -20.38 12.00 49.44
C GLN A 677 -20.74 11.68 48.00
N PHE A 678 -22.03 11.65 47.67
CA PHE A 678 -22.50 11.33 46.33
C PHE A 678 -22.51 12.58 45.44
N VAL A 679 -21.84 12.49 44.29
CA VAL A 679 -21.72 13.55 43.28
C VAL A 679 -22.42 13.10 42.00
N ILE A 680 -23.26 13.95 41.44
CA ILE A 680 -23.89 13.76 40.13
C ILE A 680 -22.86 14.15 39.07
N TYR A 681 -22.50 13.19 38.22
CA TYR A 681 -21.56 13.38 37.10
C TYR A 681 -22.28 13.65 35.78
N ALA A 682 -23.51 13.16 35.65
CA ALA A 682 -24.36 13.44 34.51
C ALA A 682 -25.83 13.37 34.92
N SER A 683 -26.65 14.24 34.37
CA SER A 683 -28.10 14.19 34.59
C SER A 683 -28.88 14.75 33.42
N LYS A 684 -30.11 14.28 33.26
CA LYS A 684 -31.12 14.88 32.37
C LYS A 684 -32.47 14.76 33.05
N LYS A 685 -33.25 15.84 33.04
CA LYS A 685 -34.62 15.89 33.56
C LYS A 685 -35.57 16.29 32.43
N GLY A 686 -36.55 15.43 32.12
CA GLY A 686 -37.52 15.68 31.05
C GLY A 686 -36.87 16.01 29.70
N LEU A 687 -37.25 17.16 29.12
CA LEU A 687 -36.77 17.64 27.81
C LEU A 687 -35.49 18.50 27.89
N GLU A 688 -34.87 18.63 29.07
CA GLU A 688 -33.63 19.39 29.22
C GLU A 688 -32.45 18.73 28.48
N SER A 689 -31.42 19.51 28.14
CA SER A 689 -30.15 18.98 27.64
C SER A 689 -29.40 18.23 28.75
N VAL A 690 -28.61 17.23 28.39
CA VAL A 690 -27.78 16.52 29.38
C VAL A 690 -26.80 17.50 30.03
N ASN A 691 -26.82 17.56 31.36
CA ASN A 691 -25.89 18.35 32.15
C ASN A 691 -24.81 17.42 32.73
N THR A 692 -23.54 17.73 32.44
CA THR A 692 -22.32 17.01 32.86
C THR A 692 -21.53 17.75 33.94
N GLU A 693 -22.05 18.86 34.47
CA GLU A 693 -21.43 19.57 35.59
C GLU A 693 -21.55 18.77 36.89
N GLN A 694 -20.44 18.71 37.63
CA GLN A 694 -20.37 17.94 38.87
C GLN A 694 -21.05 18.68 40.01
N VAL A 695 -22.15 18.09 40.54
CA VAL A 695 -22.93 18.68 41.64
C VAL A 695 -23.20 17.64 42.71
N TYR A 696 -22.98 18.01 43.98
CA TYR A 696 -23.32 17.14 45.11
C TYR A 696 -24.81 16.81 45.16
N ALA A 697 -25.14 15.52 45.33
CA ALA A 697 -26.51 15.02 45.38
C ALA A 697 -27.34 15.66 46.51
N SER A 698 -26.70 16.03 47.62
CA SER A 698 -27.32 16.76 48.75
C SER A 698 -27.82 18.15 48.35
N LYS A 699 -27.14 18.85 47.44
CA LYS A 699 -27.58 20.17 46.95
C LYS A 699 -28.78 20.09 46.01
N ARG A 700 -29.03 18.93 45.39
CA ARG A 700 -30.16 18.66 44.49
C ARG A 700 -31.31 17.90 45.17
N ASN A 701 -31.20 17.66 46.48
CA ASN A 701 -32.19 16.98 47.32
C ASN A 701 -32.57 15.56 46.84
N LEU A 702 -31.69 14.84 46.13
CA LEU A 702 -31.94 13.47 45.65
C LEU A 702 -32.30 12.51 46.81
N PRO A 703 -32.99 11.38 46.56
CA PRO A 703 -33.38 10.43 47.60
C PRO A 703 -32.15 9.63 48.07
N LEU A 704 -31.37 10.25 48.96
CA LEU A 704 -30.09 9.71 49.43
C LEU A 704 -30.24 8.35 50.13
N SER A 705 -31.39 8.12 50.77
CA SER A 705 -31.74 6.83 51.39
C SER A 705 -31.67 5.68 50.38
N ILE A 706 -32.22 5.88 49.18
CA ILE A 706 -32.23 4.91 48.07
C ILE A 706 -30.83 4.75 47.46
N VAL A 707 -30.17 5.87 47.14
CA VAL A 707 -28.82 5.87 46.56
C VAL A 707 -27.85 5.15 47.49
N GLN A 708 -27.94 5.40 48.80
CA GLN A 708 -27.10 4.78 49.80
C GLN A 708 -27.44 3.32 50.06
N TYR A 709 -28.71 2.93 49.98
CA TYR A 709 -29.12 1.53 50.02
C TYR A 709 -28.46 0.75 48.89
N VAL A 710 -28.63 1.19 47.63
CA VAL A 710 -28.09 0.51 46.45
C VAL A 710 -26.55 0.49 46.46
N TYR A 711 -25.92 1.58 46.89
CA TYR A 711 -24.46 1.63 47.06
C TYR A 711 -23.94 0.58 48.06
N ARG A 712 -24.63 0.41 49.20
CA ARG A 712 -24.21 -0.50 50.27
C ARG A 712 -24.53 -1.96 49.97
N THR A 713 -25.72 -2.24 49.46
CA THR A 713 -26.19 -3.61 49.19
C THR A 713 -25.69 -4.14 47.86
N ARG A 714 -25.33 -3.25 46.91
CA ARG A 714 -24.99 -3.57 45.52
C ARG A 714 -26.13 -4.29 44.78
N GLN A 715 -27.35 -4.19 45.29
CA GLN A 715 -28.54 -4.77 44.70
C GLN A 715 -29.36 -3.69 44.01
N VAL A 716 -29.93 -4.02 42.86
CA VAL A 716 -30.85 -3.15 42.13
C VAL A 716 -32.12 -2.95 42.94
N LEU A 717 -32.55 -1.70 43.10
CA LEU A 717 -33.82 -1.35 43.73
C LEU A 717 -34.80 -0.88 42.66
N LEU A 718 -35.95 -1.54 42.56
CA LEU A 718 -37.05 -1.18 41.67
C LEU A 718 -38.28 -0.84 42.51
N LEU A 719 -38.76 0.40 42.39
CA LEU A 719 -40.02 0.85 42.96
C LEU A 719 -41.06 0.98 41.84
N ASN A 720 -41.97 0.01 41.77
CA ASN A 720 -43.04 -0.02 40.76
C ASN A 720 -44.13 1.03 41.00
N ASN A 721 -44.33 1.41 42.27
CA ASN A 721 -45.15 2.54 42.68
C ASN A 721 -44.53 3.15 43.94
N ALA A 722 -43.79 4.25 43.76
CA ALA A 722 -43.05 4.87 44.85
C ALA A 722 -43.94 5.46 45.96
N PHE A 723 -45.23 5.72 45.69
CA PHE A 723 -46.19 6.22 46.68
C PHE A 723 -46.84 5.14 47.54
N ASN A 724 -46.83 3.88 47.07
CA ASN A 724 -47.42 2.75 47.79
C ASN A 724 -46.40 1.96 48.61
N GLU A 725 -45.10 2.21 48.44
CA GLU A 725 -44.08 1.48 49.19
C GLU A 725 -43.89 2.04 50.60
N THR A 726 -44.15 1.19 51.61
CA THR A 726 -44.20 1.60 53.02
C THR A 726 -42.89 2.19 53.52
N ALA A 727 -41.75 1.75 52.97
CA ALA A 727 -40.43 2.24 53.36
C ALA A 727 -40.07 3.64 52.79
N TYR A 728 -40.72 4.07 51.69
CA TYR A 728 -40.31 5.27 50.94
C TYR A 728 -41.43 6.28 50.68
N LYS A 729 -42.68 5.95 51.05
CA LYS A 729 -43.87 6.81 50.88
C LYS A 729 -43.75 8.22 51.49
N ASN A 730 -42.97 8.37 52.55
CA ASN A 730 -42.76 9.64 53.27
C ASN A 730 -41.45 10.36 52.87
N ASP A 731 -40.75 9.90 51.82
CA ASP A 731 -39.54 10.57 51.35
C ASP A 731 -39.88 11.92 50.69
N ASN A 732 -39.28 13.00 51.20
CA ASN A 732 -39.55 14.37 50.75
C ASN A 732 -39.26 14.57 49.25
N TYR A 733 -38.27 13.88 48.69
CA TYR A 733 -37.93 14.00 47.27
C TYR A 733 -39.00 13.35 46.39
N ILE A 734 -39.44 12.14 46.76
CA ILE A 734 -40.46 11.38 46.02
C ILE A 734 -41.78 12.16 45.99
N GLN A 735 -42.17 12.76 47.12
CA GLN A 735 -43.40 13.56 47.21
C GLN A 735 -43.31 14.88 46.42
N SER A 736 -42.20 15.60 46.54
CA SER A 736 -42.03 16.90 45.86
C SER A 736 -41.90 16.78 44.34
N ASN A 737 -41.24 15.74 43.84
CA ASN A 737 -41.04 15.51 42.40
C ASN A 737 -42.11 14.60 41.78
N GLN A 738 -43.09 14.15 42.57
CA GLN A 738 -44.17 13.27 42.12
C GLN A 738 -43.69 11.98 41.41
N VAL A 739 -42.62 11.38 41.92
CA VAL A 739 -42.00 10.19 41.30
C VAL A 739 -42.97 9.02 41.41
N ARG A 740 -43.35 8.42 40.26
CA ARG A 740 -44.30 7.30 40.24
C ARG A 740 -43.61 5.95 40.21
N SER A 741 -42.58 5.79 39.39
CA SER A 741 -41.71 4.62 39.42
C SER A 741 -40.24 5.03 39.36
N LEU A 742 -39.39 4.22 39.98
CA LEU A 742 -37.97 4.52 40.19
C LEU A 742 -37.16 3.24 40.07
N LEU A 743 -36.05 3.30 39.33
CA LEU A 743 -35.07 2.22 39.21
C LEU A 743 -33.69 2.76 39.58
N CYS A 744 -33.07 2.18 40.60
CA CYS A 744 -31.70 2.51 40.99
C CYS A 744 -30.82 1.27 40.91
N LEU A 745 -29.71 1.35 40.19
CA LEU A 745 -28.80 0.23 39.97
C LEU A 745 -27.33 0.63 40.12
N PRO A 746 -26.48 -0.27 40.64
CA PRO A 746 -25.06 -0.03 40.73
C PRO A 746 -24.36 -0.37 39.40
N VAL A 747 -23.41 0.48 39.02
CA VAL A 747 -22.44 0.22 37.97
C VAL A 747 -21.26 -0.48 38.63
N LEU A 748 -21.16 -1.80 38.42
CA LEU A 748 -20.21 -2.66 39.11
C LEU A 748 -19.00 -2.99 38.24
N LYS A 749 -17.82 -2.97 38.86
CA LYS A 749 -16.60 -3.59 38.32
C LYS A 749 -15.88 -4.31 39.44
N ASN A 750 -15.57 -5.60 39.27
CA ASN A 750 -14.90 -6.42 40.29
C ASN A 750 -15.59 -6.37 41.67
N ASN A 751 -16.93 -6.40 41.70
CA ASN A 751 -17.72 -6.20 42.91
C ASN A 751 -17.57 -4.83 43.60
N ALA A 752 -16.85 -3.87 43.02
CA ALA A 752 -16.77 -2.49 43.48
C ALA A 752 -17.77 -1.61 42.70
N VAL A 753 -18.42 -0.67 43.40
CA VAL A 753 -19.36 0.27 42.80
C VAL A 753 -18.57 1.41 42.17
N GLN A 754 -18.52 1.47 40.84
CA GLN A 754 -17.88 2.54 40.06
C GLN A 754 -18.79 3.76 39.94
N GLY A 755 -20.09 3.55 40.03
CA GLY A 755 -21.12 4.59 39.98
C GLY A 755 -22.50 3.99 40.22
N LEU A 756 -23.51 4.84 40.25
CA LEU A 756 -24.91 4.50 40.48
C LEU A 756 -25.72 5.17 39.37
N ILE A 757 -26.62 4.42 38.77
CA ILE A 757 -27.60 4.95 37.83
C ILE A 757 -28.93 5.04 38.58
N LEU A 758 -29.57 6.21 38.53
CA LEU A 758 -30.89 6.45 39.06
C LEU A 758 -31.79 6.90 37.90
N LEU A 759 -32.85 6.14 37.65
CA LEU A 759 -33.84 6.40 36.60
C LEU A 759 -35.20 6.62 37.25
N GLU A 760 -35.94 7.62 36.79
CA GLU A 760 -37.24 8.01 37.33
C GLU A 760 -38.27 8.17 36.21
N ASN A 761 -39.52 7.83 36.51
CA ASN A 761 -40.65 8.14 35.66
C ASN A 761 -41.78 8.73 36.53
N ASN A 762 -42.24 9.92 36.16
CA ASN A 762 -43.22 10.68 36.93
C ASN A 762 -44.66 10.47 36.45
N PHE A 763 -44.88 9.77 35.34
CA PHE A 763 -46.20 9.59 34.72
C PHE A 763 -46.74 8.17 34.82
N LEU A 764 -45.86 7.17 34.69
CA LEU A 764 -46.22 5.75 34.68
C LEU A 764 -45.85 5.05 35.99
N ASN A 765 -46.81 4.32 36.55
CA ASN A 765 -46.52 3.23 37.48
C ASN A 765 -46.01 2.04 36.66
N GLN A 766 -45.10 1.24 37.22
CA GLN A 766 -44.50 0.07 36.55
C GLN A 766 -43.82 0.40 35.19
N ALA A 767 -43.20 1.57 35.05
CA ALA A 767 -42.52 1.97 33.80
C ALA A 767 -41.35 1.03 33.41
N PHE A 768 -40.71 0.45 34.42
CA PHE A 768 -39.58 -0.46 34.28
C PHE A 768 -40.05 -1.91 34.41
N THR A 769 -40.25 -2.57 33.26
CA THR A 769 -40.55 -4.02 33.24
C THR A 769 -39.29 -4.84 33.57
N HIS A 770 -39.46 -6.14 33.80
CA HIS A 770 -38.34 -7.04 34.06
C HIS A 770 -37.37 -7.06 32.86
N GLU A 771 -37.88 -7.11 31.64
CA GLU A 771 -37.09 -7.16 30.40
C GLU A 771 -36.25 -5.88 30.22
N ARG A 772 -36.86 -4.70 30.42
CA ARG A 772 -36.16 -3.41 30.33
C ARG A 772 -35.11 -3.25 31.44
N THR A 773 -35.41 -3.76 32.63
CA THR A 773 -34.46 -3.75 33.75
C THR A 773 -33.22 -4.58 33.43
N GLU A 774 -33.37 -5.72 32.76
CA GLU A 774 -32.22 -6.52 32.28
C GLU A 774 -31.40 -5.79 31.21
N ILE A 775 -32.04 -5.10 30.25
CA ILE A 775 -31.33 -4.28 29.26
C ILE A 775 -30.52 -3.17 29.93
N VAL A 776 -31.12 -2.46 30.90
CA VAL A 776 -30.46 -1.39 31.63
C VAL A 776 -29.29 -1.91 32.48
N LYS A 777 -29.40 -3.13 33.05
CA LYS A 777 -28.28 -3.81 33.73
C LYS A 777 -27.13 -4.13 32.76
N LEU A 778 -27.43 -4.61 31.55
CA LEU A 778 -26.42 -4.87 30.52
C LEU A 778 -25.72 -3.58 30.08
N LEU A 779 -26.48 -2.49 29.88
CA LEU A 779 -25.93 -1.17 29.60
C LEU A 779 -25.05 -0.68 30.74
N ALA A 780 -25.46 -0.85 32.00
CA ALA A 780 -24.67 -0.48 33.17
C ALA A 780 -23.31 -1.21 33.21
N SER A 781 -23.27 -2.49 32.85
CA SER A 781 -22.00 -3.23 32.74
C SER A 781 -21.10 -2.68 31.63
N GLN A 782 -21.66 -2.34 30.47
CA GLN A 782 -20.89 -1.73 29.37
C GLN A 782 -20.39 -0.32 29.70
N ILE A 783 -21.21 0.43 30.41
CA ILE A 783 -20.90 1.76 30.95
C ILE A 783 -19.70 1.67 31.91
N ALA A 784 -19.66 0.66 32.78
CA ALA A 784 -18.55 0.47 33.72
C ALA A 784 -17.20 0.39 33.00
N VAL A 785 -17.15 -0.36 31.89
CA VAL A 785 -15.94 -0.54 31.07
C VAL A 785 -15.57 0.75 30.33
N SER A 786 -16.56 1.38 29.69
CA SER A 786 -16.32 2.56 28.85
C SER A 786 -15.93 3.80 29.68
N PHE A 787 -16.53 3.94 30.87
CA PHE A 787 -16.24 5.02 31.80
C PHE A 787 -14.81 4.94 32.36
N GLU A 788 -14.35 3.74 32.69
CA GLU A 788 -12.97 3.53 33.12
C GLU A 788 -11.98 3.82 31.99
N ASN A 789 -12.27 3.35 30.78
CA ASN A 789 -11.45 3.64 29.61
C ASN A 789 -11.29 5.15 29.44
N ALA A 790 -12.39 5.91 29.36
CA ALA A 790 -12.37 7.36 29.22
C ALA A 790 -11.61 8.08 30.36
N THR A 791 -11.75 7.59 31.60
CA THR A 791 -11.02 8.13 32.76
C THR A 791 -9.53 7.85 32.69
N LEU A 792 -9.13 6.64 32.27
CA LEU A 792 -7.73 6.27 32.04
C LEU A 792 -7.11 7.09 30.90
N TYR A 793 -7.83 7.33 29.80
CA TYR A 793 -7.36 8.16 28.69
C TYR A 793 -7.09 9.60 29.13
N ASN A 794 -8.02 10.24 29.82
CA ASN A 794 -7.80 11.60 30.32
C ASN A 794 -6.55 11.68 31.20
N ASN A 795 -6.33 10.68 32.07
CA ASN A 795 -5.15 10.63 32.93
C ASN A 795 -3.85 10.39 32.16
N VAL A 796 -3.88 9.58 31.10
CA VAL A 796 -2.73 9.31 30.22
C VAL A 796 -2.43 10.51 29.33
N GLU A 797 -3.45 11.17 28.77
CA GLU A 797 -3.31 12.37 27.95
C GLU A 797 -2.69 13.52 28.74
N GLN A 798 -3.14 13.75 29.97
CA GLN A 798 -2.54 14.74 30.88
C GLN A 798 -1.06 14.44 31.14
N LYS A 799 -0.72 13.16 31.39
CA LYS A 799 0.68 12.73 31.54
C LYS A 799 1.50 12.88 30.26
N ILE A 800 0.89 12.68 29.08
CA ILE A 800 1.55 12.89 27.78
C ILE A 800 1.81 14.36 27.55
N ILE A 801 0.85 15.25 27.82
CA ILE A 801 1.04 16.70 27.71
C ILE A 801 2.19 17.15 28.60
N GLN A 802 2.20 16.68 29.85
CA GLN A 802 3.29 16.96 30.80
C GLN A 802 4.64 16.45 30.28
N ARG A 803 4.73 15.19 29.85
CA ARG A 803 5.98 14.59 29.35
C ARG A 803 6.45 15.15 28.02
N THR A 804 5.53 15.55 27.14
CA THR A 804 5.85 16.17 25.85
C THR A 804 6.41 17.58 26.09
N SER A 805 5.86 18.31 27.05
CA SER A 805 6.41 19.59 27.51
C SER A 805 7.82 19.41 28.09
N GLU A 806 8.02 18.44 28.98
CA GLU A 806 9.35 18.13 29.54
C GLU A 806 10.38 17.75 28.45
N LEU A 807 9.99 16.89 27.49
CA LEU A 807 10.85 16.48 26.38
C LEU A 807 11.14 17.63 25.41
N GLN A 808 10.18 18.53 25.19
CA GLN A 808 10.36 19.69 24.34
C GLN A 808 11.39 20.63 24.97
N VAL A 809 11.30 20.89 26.27
CA VAL A 809 12.29 21.68 27.02
C VAL A 809 13.67 21.03 26.97
N GLU A 810 13.77 19.70 27.14
CA GLU A 810 15.06 19.01 27.08
C GLU A 810 15.66 19.01 25.67
N LYS A 811 14.81 18.90 24.64
CA LYS A 811 15.22 19.00 23.25
C LYS A 811 15.73 20.41 22.93
N GLU A 812 15.02 21.45 23.35
CA GLU A 812 15.43 22.84 23.17
C GLU A 812 16.80 23.11 23.82
N LYS A 813 17.02 22.64 25.04
CA LYS A 813 18.33 22.69 25.70
C LYS A 813 19.42 21.95 24.93
N SER A 814 19.10 20.77 24.39
CA SER A 814 20.07 20.01 23.59
C SER A 814 20.41 20.71 22.27
N GLU A 815 19.43 21.39 21.66
CA GLU A 815 19.63 22.15 20.43
C GLU A 815 20.44 23.42 20.68
N GLU A 816 20.17 24.15 21.76
CA GLU A 816 20.95 25.30 22.20
C GLU A 816 22.42 24.92 22.44
N LEU A 817 22.68 23.83 23.17
CA LEU A 817 24.04 23.35 23.43
C LEU A 817 24.79 22.96 22.16
N LEU A 818 24.10 22.39 21.16
CA LEU A 818 24.73 22.04 19.89
C LEU A 818 25.10 23.28 19.08
N LEU A 819 24.24 24.31 19.09
CA LEU A 819 24.46 25.58 18.39
C LEU A 819 25.54 26.44 19.07
N ASN A 820 25.80 26.23 20.38
CA ASN A 820 26.93 26.85 21.07
C ASN A 820 28.30 26.26 20.67
N ILE A 821 28.32 25.11 19.98
CA ILE A 821 29.55 24.39 19.61
C ILE A 821 29.80 24.44 18.10
N LEU A 822 28.73 24.45 17.30
CA LEU A 822 28.79 24.42 15.84
C LEU A 822 27.95 25.54 15.24
N PRO A 823 28.41 26.19 14.16
CA PRO A 823 27.59 27.11 13.41
C PRO A 823 26.28 26.45 12.94
N ILE A 824 25.20 27.23 12.88
CA ILE A 824 23.84 26.72 12.62
C ILE A 824 23.76 25.84 11.37
N GLU A 825 24.40 26.25 10.28
CA GLU A 825 24.40 25.53 9.00
C GLU A 825 25.10 24.17 9.09
N ILE A 826 26.20 24.12 9.84
CA ILE A 826 27.02 22.92 10.05
C ILE A 826 26.31 21.97 11.02
N ALA A 827 25.66 22.51 12.06
CA ALA A 827 24.84 21.74 12.98
C ALA A 827 23.65 21.08 12.27
N GLU A 828 22.99 21.78 11.35
CA GLU A 828 21.90 21.24 10.53
C GLU A 828 22.39 20.19 9.53
N GLU A 829 23.52 20.42 8.86
CA GLU A 829 24.12 19.44 7.96
C GLU A 829 24.45 18.14 8.71
N LEU A 830 25.08 18.26 9.87
CA LEU A 830 25.43 17.13 10.72
C LEU A 830 24.18 16.36 11.20
N LYS A 831 23.11 17.06 11.61
CA LYS A 831 21.81 16.45 11.98
C LYS A 831 21.19 15.67 10.81
N ASN A 832 21.23 16.22 9.60
CA ASN A 832 20.54 15.66 8.43
C ASN A 832 21.32 14.51 7.76
N LYS A 833 22.64 14.62 7.68
CA LYS A 833 23.50 13.68 6.94
C LYS A 833 24.30 12.74 7.84
N GLY A 834 24.43 13.04 9.13
CA GLY A 834 25.26 12.28 10.08
C GLY A 834 26.78 12.49 9.92
N SER A 835 27.18 13.37 9.01
CA SER A 835 28.56 13.79 8.74
C SER A 835 28.54 15.17 8.07
N SER A 836 29.58 15.99 8.26
CA SER A 836 29.80 17.24 7.53
C SER A 836 31.08 17.11 6.71
N VAL A 837 31.10 17.68 5.51
CA VAL A 837 32.23 17.64 4.58
C VAL A 837 33.02 18.95 4.70
N ALA A 838 34.35 18.88 4.73
CA ALA A 838 35.18 20.07 4.71
C ALA A 838 34.90 20.91 3.44
N LYS A 839 34.73 22.22 3.61
CA LYS A 839 34.38 23.16 2.55
C LYS A 839 35.51 24.18 2.36
N GLN A 840 35.85 24.43 1.10
CA GLN A 840 36.78 25.49 0.69
C GLN A 840 36.01 26.83 0.64
N TYR A 841 36.62 27.88 1.17
CA TYR A 841 36.16 29.26 1.08
C TYR A 841 37.29 30.11 0.50
N ASP A 842 37.02 30.79 -0.62
CA ASP A 842 38.07 31.49 -1.37
C ASP A 842 38.35 32.90 -0.84
N GLN A 843 37.35 33.54 -0.21
CA GLN A 843 37.43 34.91 0.28
C GLN A 843 36.91 35.01 1.72
N VAL A 844 37.84 34.99 2.67
CA VAL A 844 37.54 35.23 4.08
C VAL A 844 38.56 36.18 4.69
N THR A 845 38.20 36.81 5.81
CA THR A 845 39.15 37.55 6.64
C THR A 845 39.19 36.95 8.04
N VAL A 846 40.39 36.58 8.47
CA VAL A 846 40.68 35.99 9.77
C VAL A 846 41.19 37.08 10.71
N LEU A 847 40.64 37.10 11.93
CA LEU A 847 41.05 37.95 13.03
C LEU A 847 41.71 37.09 14.11
N PHE A 848 42.93 37.45 14.47
CA PHE A 848 43.65 36.86 15.59
C PHE A 848 43.96 37.93 16.62
N THR A 849 43.68 37.66 17.89
CA THR A 849 44.10 38.55 18.99
C THR A 849 44.98 37.80 19.97
N ASP A 850 45.90 38.52 20.60
CA ASP A 850 46.87 37.99 21.57
C ASP A 850 47.16 39.06 22.63
N PHE A 851 47.31 38.68 23.89
CA PHE A 851 47.59 39.64 24.96
C PHE A 851 49.10 39.91 25.06
N VAL A 852 49.48 41.20 25.02
CA VAL A 852 50.90 41.60 25.03
C VAL A 852 51.54 41.26 26.38
N ASP A 853 52.70 40.61 26.35
CA ASP A 853 53.45 40.15 27.53
C ASP A 853 52.63 39.23 28.47
N PHE A 854 51.62 38.51 27.94
CA PHE A 854 50.70 37.69 28.73
C PHE A 854 51.40 36.76 29.73
N THR A 855 52.46 36.03 29.31
CA THR A 855 53.18 35.11 30.20
C THR A 855 53.67 35.81 31.46
N LYS A 856 54.27 37.00 31.35
CA LYS A 856 54.77 37.77 32.50
C LYS A 856 53.65 38.35 33.38
N LEU A 857 52.52 38.72 32.76
CA LEU A 857 51.35 39.23 33.48
C LEU A 857 50.61 38.11 34.20
N SER A 858 50.52 36.93 33.59
CA SER A 858 49.85 35.75 34.14
C SER A 858 50.52 35.23 35.42
N GLU A 859 51.84 35.40 35.56
CA GLU A 859 52.59 35.09 36.78
C GLU A 859 52.25 36.00 37.97
N GLN A 860 51.66 37.17 37.71
CA GLN A 860 51.25 38.14 38.73
C GLN A 860 49.78 37.97 39.16
N TYR A 861 48.99 37.21 38.40
CA TYR A 861 47.60 36.90 38.73
C TYR A 861 47.49 35.64 39.59
N GLY A 862 46.48 35.59 40.47
CA GLY A 862 46.01 34.33 41.02
C GLY A 862 45.39 33.45 39.92
N PRO A 863 45.51 32.10 39.95
CA PRO A 863 44.95 31.23 38.90
C PRO A 863 43.45 31.41 38.65
N GLY A 864 42.66 31.66 39.70
CA GLY A 864 41.22 31.97 39.55
C GLY A 864 40.96 33.33 38.94
N GLU A 865 41.68 34.36 39.41
CA GLU A 865 41.55 35.75 38.91
C GLU A 865 41.97 35.88 37.44
N LEU A 866 42.99 35.11 37.02
CA LEU A 866 43.42 35.07 35.62
C LEU A 866 42.32 34.52 34.70
N VAL A 867 41.67 33.42 35.12
CA VAL A 867 40.59 32.79 34.35
C VAL A 867 39.37 33.70 34.29
N GLU A 868 39.01 34.35 35.40
CA GLU A 868 37.91 35.33 35.43
C GLU A 868 38.20 36.53 34.52
N GLU A 869 39.44 37.00 34.48
CA GLU A 869 39.82 38.11 33.62
C GLU A 869 39.80 37.73 32.13
N LEU A 870 40.29 36.54 31.79
CA LEU A 870 40.22 36.01 30.43
C LEU A 870 38.78 35.82 29.98
N ASP A 871 37.93 35.22 30.83
CA ASP A 871 36.49 35.06 30.55
C ASP A 871 35.79 36.41 30.37
N PHE A 872 36.11 37.40 31.20
CA PHE A 872 35.59 38.76 31.04
C PHE A 872 35.96 39.36 29.68
N CYS A 873 37.22 39.25 29.26
CA CYS A 873 37.65 39.77 27.97
C CYS A 873 37.02 39.00 26.80
N PHE A 874 37.07 37.67 26.84
CA PHE A 874 36.54 36.82 25.76
C PHE A 874 35.02 36.93 25.60
N ARG A 875 34.24 37.10 26.68
CA ARG A 875 32.80 37.38 26.56
C ARG A 875 32.51 38.71 25.86
N ASN A 876 33.31 39.74 26.13
CA ASN A 876 33.18 41.02 25.43
C ASN A 876 33.62 40.89 23.97
N PHE A 877 34.65 40.10 23.68
CA PHE A 877 35.02 39.80 22.30
C PHE A 877 33.92 39.04 21.57
N ASP A 878 33.32 38.02 22.20
CA ASP A 878 32.18 37.26 21.66
C ASP A 878 31.00 38.19 21.33
N ASN A 879 30.71 39.16 22.19
CA ASN A 879 29.65 40.16 21.92
C ASN A 879 29.98 41.03 20.71
N ILE A 880 31.24 41.49 20.62
CA ILE A 880 31.70 42.34 19.51
C ILE A 880 31.69 41.56 18.19
N THR A 881 32.26 40.35 18.17
CA THR A 881 32.29 39.51 16.96
C THR A 881 30.89 39.16 16.50
N THR A 882 29.98 38.84 17.43
CA THR A 882 28.56 38.60 17.11
C THR A 882 27.90 39.83 16.50
N GLN A 883 28.16 41.03 17.06
CA GLN A 883 27.62 42.30 16.54
C GLN A 883 28.04 42.57 15.09
N PHE A 884 29.28 42.23 14.74
CA PHE A 884 29.83 42.43 13.39
C PHE A 884 29.67 41.21 12.46
N GLY A 885 29.05 40.12 12.93
CA GLY A 885 28.82 38.91 12.14
C GLY A 885 30.08 38.09 11.85
N LEU A 886 31.02 38.06 12.80
CA LEU A 886 32.19 37.19 12.78
C LEU A 886 31.86 35.89 13.52
N GLU A 887 32.28 34.76 12.96
CA GLU A 887 32.19 33.45 13.59
C GLU A 887 33.42 33.21 14.47
N LYS A 888 33.20 32.82 15.73
CA LYS A 888 34.27 32.42 16.64
C LYS A 888 34.72 31.02 16.28
N ILE A 889 36.03 30.83 16.05
CA ILE A 889 36.57 29.50 15.77
C ILE A 889 37.01 28.82 17.07
N LYS A 890 37.94 29.44 17.80
CA LYS A 890 38.48 28.90 19.05
C LYS A 890 39.27 29.94 19.83
N THR A 891 39.57 29.61 21.08
CA THR A 891 40.62 30.26 21.85
C THR A 891 41.85 29.36 21.89
N ILE A 892 43.05 29.95 21.88
CA ILE A 892 44.32 29.24 21.95
C ILE A 892 45.13 29.86 23.08
N GLY A 893 44.97 29.31 24.29
CA GLY A 893 45.54 29.94 25.48
C GLY A 893 44.92 31.31 25.71
N ASP A 894 45.73 32.36 25.62
CA ASP A 894 45.36 33.76 25.76
C ASP A 894 44.95 34.44 24.44
N ALA A 895 45.05 33.71 23.32
CA ALA A 895 44.66 34.20 22.01
C ALA A 895 43.20 33.89 21.63
N TYR A 896 42.60 34.77 20.82
CA TYR A 896 41.23 34.65 20.33
C TYR A 896 41.21 34.64 18.79
N LEU A 897 40.59 33.62 18.19
CA LEU A 897 40.50 33.45 16.73
C LEU A 897 39.04 33.52 16.26
N ALA A 898 38.77 34.44 15.35
CA ALA A 898 37.48 34.59 14.68
C ALA A 898 37.65 34.84 13.17
N VAL A 899 36.59 34.65 12.39
CA VAL A 899 36.63 34.79 10.94
C VAL A 899 35.31 35.37 10.42
N CYS A 900 35.38 36.17 9.35
CA CYS A 900 34.21 36.61 8.60
C CYS A 900 34.30 36.10 7.15
N GLY A 901 33.15 35.81 6.54
CA GLY A 901 33.05 35.17 5.21
C GLY A 901 32.85 33.65 5.25
N LEU A 902 32.72 33.06 6.45
CA LEU A 902 32.26 31.68 6.64
C LEU A 902 31.48 31.54 7.98
N PRO A 903 30.58 30.54 8.12
CA PRO A 903 30.21 29.53 7.12
C PRO A 903 29.38 30.11 5.95
N LEU A 904 28.80 31.31 6.16
CA LEU A 904 28.14 32.14 5.16
C LEU A 904 29.14 33.10 4.50
N GLU A 905 29.10 33.14 3.17
CA GLU A 905 29.90 34.10 2.40
C GLU A 905 29.41 35.53 2.65
N GLU A 906 30.35 36.47 2.79
CA GLU A 906 30.08 37.86 3.11
C GLU A 906 31.01 38.76 2.29
N GLU A 907 30.46 39.56 1.37
CA GLU A 907 31.25 40.42 0.48
C GLU A 907 32.08 41.47 1.24
N LYS A 908 31.57 41.93 2.39
CA LYS A 908 32.23 42.93 3.24
C LYS A 908 33.05 42.33 4.38
N HIS A 909 33.50 41.08 4.23
CA HIS A 909 34.18 40.34 5.29
C HIS A 909 35.38 41.10 5.87
N ALA A 910 36.19 41.76 5.04
CA ALA A 910 37.36 42.54 5.49
C ALA A 910 36.98 43.82 6.26
N GLU A 911 35.95 44.54 5.80
CA GLU A 911 35.44 45.76 6.43
C GLU A 911 34.91 45.45 7.84
N LYS A 912 34.07 44.42 7.94
CA LYS A 912 33.48 43.95 9.21
C LYS A 912 34.53 43.49 10.22
N VAL A 913 35.57 42.78 9.76
CA VAL A 913 36.67 42.36 10.65
C VAL A 913 37.48 43.55 11.14
N LEU A 914 37.71 44.57 10.30
CA LEU A 914 38.40 45.78 10.72
C LEU A 914 37.60 46.56 11.77
N GLU A 915 36.28 46.67 11.59
CA GLU A 915 35.40 47.31 12.57
C GLU A 915 35.39 46.55 13.91
N ALA A 916 35.30 45.22 13.87
CA ALA A 916 35.39 44.37 15.05
C ALA A 916 36.74 44.53 15.77
N ALA A 917 37.86 44.58 15.02
CA ALA A 917 39.19 44.79 15.57
C ALA A 917 39.31 46.13 16.29
N LEU A 918 38.80 47.21 15.69
CA LEU A 918 38.79 48.54 16.31
C LEU A 918 37.91 48.57 17.57
N ALA A 919 36.76 47.91 17.56
CA ALA A 919 35.89 47.79 18.71
C ALA A 919 36.56 47.01 19.87
N ILE A 920 37.24 45.91 19.57
CA ILE A 920 38.03 45.14 20.55
C ILE A 920 39.14 46.01 21.14
N GLN A 921 39.89 46.72 20.29
CA GLN A 921 40.97 47.60 20.74
C GLN A 921 40.43 48.71 21.65
N HIS A 922 39.32 49.35 21.28
CA HIS A 922 38.69 50.39 22.08
C HIS A 922 38.21 49.86 23.44
N PHE A 923 37.59 48.68 23.47
CA PHE A 923 37.19 48.01 24.71
C PHE A 923 38.39 47.77 25.63
N ILE A 924 39.52 47.26 25.11
CA ILE A 924 40.71 47.01 25.91
C ILE A 924 41.34 48.31 26.43
N ILE A 925 41.38 49.37 25.63
CA ILE A 925 41.87 50.69 26.06
C ILE A 925 41.03 51.22 27.22
N GLU A 926 39.70 51.11 27.14
CA GLU A 926 38.81 51.57 28.18
C GLU A 926 38.89 50.71 29.45
N ASN A 927 38.95 49.38 29.29
CA ASN A 927 39.15 48.46 30.42
C ASN A 927 40.48 48.76 31.15
N LYS A 928 41.56 49.01 30.40
CA LYS A 928 42.86 49.44 30.93
C LYS A 928 42.76 50.76 31.69
N ARG A 929 42.01 51.74 31.18
CA ARG A 929 41.78 53.03 31.87
C ARG A 929 41.11 52.83 33.23
N LEU A 930 40.03 52.04 33.26
CA LEU A 930 39.27 51.73 34.48
C LEU A 930 40.12 50.96 35.49
N LYS A 931 40.87 49.95 35.03
CA LYS A 931 41.72 49.12 35.90
C LYS A 931 42.90 49.88 36.48
N LYS A 932 43.53 50.76 35.70
CA LYS A 932 44.58 51.67 36.20
C LYS A 932 44.04 52.59 37.30
N ALA A 933 42.84 53.15 37.12
CA ALA A 933 42.20 53.98 38.14
C ALA A 933 41.90 53.21 39.44
N ALA A 934 41.64 51.90 39.33
CA ALA A 934 41.42 51.00 40.45
C ALA A 934 42.69 50.30 40.99
N ALA A 935 43.88 50.67 40.51
CA ALA A 935 45.16 50.04 40.84
C ALA A 935 45.20 48.51 40.61
N LYS A 936 44.48 48.00 39.59
CA LYS A 936 44.44 46.59 39.21
C LYS A 936 45.34 46.30 38.00
N LEU A 937 45.79 45.05 37.89
CA LEU A 937 46.45 44.52 36.69
C LEU A 937 45.51 44.62 35.47
N TYR A 938 46.10 44.83 34.29
CA TYR A 938 45.42 45.01 33.03
C TYR A 938 46.21 44.36 31.89
N PHE A 939 45.52 44.06 30.79
CA PHE A 939 46.14 43.58 29.57
C PHE A 939 46.22 44.67 28.50
N ASP A 940 47.21 44.56 27.63
CA ASP A 940 47.24 45.20 26.33
C ASP A 940 47.00 44.13 25.26
N ILE A 941 46.42 44.51 24.11
CA ILE A 941 46.06 43.56 23.04
C ILE A 941 46.85 43.84 21.77
N ARG A 942 47.26 42.78 21.10
CA ARG A 942 47.76 42.76 19.72
C ARG A 942 46.70 42.11 18.85
N ILE A 943 46.41 42.70 17.69
CA ILE A 943 45.43 42.16 16.74
C ILE A 943 46.13 41.98 15.38
N GLY A 944 46.05 40.77 14.83
CA GLY A 944 46.46 40.42 13.48
C GLY A 944 45.23 40.17 12.60
N ILE A 945 45.30 40.60 11.35
CA ILE A 945 44.23 40.43 10.37
C ILE A 945 44.85 39.94 9.07
N SER A 946 44.32 38.85 8.52
CA SER A 946 44.77 38.27 7.25
C SER A 946 43.56 37.92 6.40
N SER A 947 43.66 38.10 5.07
CA SER A 947 42.58 37.79 4.13
C SER A 947 43.08 36.89 3.01
N GLY A 948 42.31 35.86 2.70
CA GLY A 948 42.71 34.84 1.73
C GLY A 948 41.88 33.56 1.86
N PRO A 949 42.20 32.52 1.08
CA PRO A 949 41.44 31.28 1.06
C PRO A 949 41.68 30.42 2.30
N VAL A 950 40.66 29.68 2.74
CA VAL A 950 40.72 28.69 3.83
C VAL A 950 39.85 27.46 3.54
N VAL A 951 40.16 26.35 4.19
CA VAL A 951 39.31 25.16 4.30
C VAL A 951 38.70 25.15 5.70
N ALA A 952 37.39 24.98 5.83
CA ALA A 952 36.72 24.84 7.12
C ALA A 952 36.01 23.48 7.24
N GLY A 953 35.99 22.89 8.44
CA GLY A 953 35.36 21.59 8.65
C GLY A 953 35.37 21.12 10.10
N ILE A 954 34.65 20.03 10.37
CA ILE A 954 34.56 19.42 11.70
C ILE A 954 35.68 18.38 11.88
N VAL A 955 36.41 18.46 13.00
CA VAL A 955 37.40 17.48 13.43
C VAL A 955 37.02 16.86 14.78
N GLY A 956 37.35 15.58 14.94
CA GLY A 956 37.12 14.82 16.18
C GLY A 956 35.86 13.95 16.14
N SER A 957 35.89 12.84 16.87
CA SER A 957 34.78 11.86 16.95
C SER A 957 34.06 11.82 18.30
N LYS A 958 34.68 12.42 19.34
CA LYS A 958 34.12 12.51 20.71
C LYS A 958 33.89 13.94 21.17
N LYS A 959 34.72 14.88 20.72
CA LYS A 959 34.57 16.32 20.90
C LYS A 959 34.64 16.92 19.49
N PHE A 960 33.49 17.27 18.92
CA PHE A 960 33.46 17.94 17.62
C PHE A 960 34.01 19.35 17.79
N ALA A 961 34.95 19.73 16.93
CA ALA A 961 35.45 21.10 16.83
C ALA A 961 35.33 21.54 15.37
N TYR A 962 34.67 22.67 15.13
CA TYR A 962 34.69 23.33 13.83
C TYR A 962 35.93 24.22 13.76
N ASP A 963 36.77 24.02 12.75
CA ASP A 963 38.07 24.69 12.66
C ASP A 963 38.40 25.04 11.20
N ILE A 964 39.42 25.89 11.02
CA ILE A 964 39.86 26.42 9.73
C ILE A 964 41.35 26.12 9.47
N TRP A 965 41.70 25.84 8.21
CA TRP A 965 43.06 25.54 7.76
C TRP A 965 43.40 26.28 6.46
N GLY A 966 44.64 26.75 6.33
CA GLY A 966 45.14 27.39 5.11
C GLY A 966 46.27 28.35 5.43
N ASP A 967 47.01 28.78 4.41
CA ASP A 967 48.13 29.72 4.57
C ASP A 967 47.66 31.03 5.21
N THR A 968 46.44 31.50 4.87
CA THR A 968 45.79 32.68 5.46
C THR A 968 45.71 32.63 6.99
N VAL A 969 45.61 31.44 7.60
CA VAL A 969 45.54 31.26 9.06
C VAL A 969 46.93 31.27 9.70
N ASN A 970 47.96 30.92 8.93
CA ASN A 970 49.35 30.77 9.40
C ASN A 970 50.23 32.01 9.14
N THR A 971 49.73 32.99 8.38
CA THR A 971 50.44 34.21 7.97
C THR A 971 50.03 35.37 8.86
#